data_AF-A0A372IQ46-F1
#
_entry.id   AF-A0A372IQ46-F1
#
_cell.length_a   1.000
_cell.length_b   1.000
_cell.length_c   1.000
_cell.angle_alpha   90.00
_cell.angle_beta   90.00
_cell.angle_gamma   90.00
#
_symmetry.space_group_name_H-M   'P 1'
#
loop_
_entity.id
_entity.type
_entity.pdbx_description
1 polymer ?
#
loop_
_entity_poly.entity_id
_entity_poly.type
_entity_poly.pdbx_seq_one_letter_code
_entity_poly.pdbx_strand_id
1 'polypeptide(L)'
;MLVFAKARLLAAPLVLAMAGCGTMSFAPQANDGAFSISASATSVNTNGQIAFHATLPSGEPAAVKWAVTGGQNSAVLGEGKIDASGIYTPPNALSLDEAAVQVRAVLAGNPASSAVETVMVHPGFVQPLLPQNAALTPGSALEVTGQIAEVSGGRVEWSLSTSGAGGGEENPLLGTLSGETCQRNAQRYTTCRVTYLAPVAVQAGAVYLIASVNGSPATAPLKILLDDKGVNSSPSANQAIQTGAIALGSSGSNDNDYDTWQDRNGDPYIADCCGGTLGALVADAQGNQYILSNNHVLAESDQAKAGDPIDQPGLIDGACVPLSAAGATVHPVGTLKFYVPLASTQTNVDAAVASVAPGAVDPAGSILQLGGPGADEALTAAPPMAGHGEALTAANLNTLQVAKSGRTTGLTCSTVDSVDLTVKVDYYRDCAETEPYYTKTYVNQIGIAGDHFTDSGDSGALVLDAANAQPVGLYFAGGSDGKGNGISIANPIGDVLDELSSRGGSAFSVVGTTAAHEVACLKYDTAAGETAGPEVSDGARERAQFVAETLAAPLVNNEKGILATATGKSLDAPGEGAVIVYVDAAKLKTAEPQTAIPETVGGIRTQVIATDALSLARGVEPAAPAVEAGIHLTAAALTHAGVVERQYASALMSDPAIFGVGVTQSEDDASQAALLVLADVNQSPRVMPATLGGLRVRYMRLHRFHVTRSKYAEPNAVSSCALKGLEATRQSRAERSASEWRVPAELGH
;
A
#
# COMPACT_ATOMS: atom_id res chain seq x y z
N MET A 1 -7.23 71.06 -10.74
CA MET A 1 -8.34 71.16 -11.72
C MET A 1 -9.29 70.01 -11.40
N LEU A 2 -10.42 70.32 -10.77
CA LEU A 2 -11.54 69.40 -10.53
C LEU A 2 -12.18 69.01 -11.85
N VAL A 3 -12.59 67.75 -12.01
CA VAL A 3 -13.93 67.40 -12.54
C VAL A 3 -14.44 66.13 -11.83
N PHE A 4 -15.63 66.24 -11.25
CA PHE A 4 -16.42 65.21 -10.60
C PHE A 4 -17.17 64.32 -11.61
N ALA A 5 -17.31 63.03 -11.33
CA ALA A 5 -18.43 62.22 -11.79
C ALA A 5 -18.95 61.34 -10.63
N LYS A 6 -20.24 61.53 -10.33
CA LYS A 6 -20.99 60.95 -9.21
C LYS A 6 -21.22 59.46 -9.38
N ALA A 7 -20.85 58.64 -8.39
CA ALA A 7 -21.40 57.31 -8.19
C ALA A 7 -22.43 57.34 -7.05
N ARG A 8 -23.64 56.85 -7.32
CA ARG A 8 -24.75 56.74 -6.37
C ARG A 8 -24.42 55.69 -5.30
N LEU A 9 -24.41 56.09 -4.03
CA LEU A 9 -24.51 55.17 -2.89
C LEU A 9 -25.93 54.56 -2.89
N LEU A 10 -26.03 53.26 -3.18
CA LEU A 10 -27.12 52.42 -2.74
C LEU A 10 -26.68 51.79 -1.42
N ALA A 11 -27.35 52.16 -0.33
CA ALA A 11 -27.17 51.53 0.97
C ALA A 11 -27.69 50.09 0.90
N ALA A 12 -26.78 49.11 0.89
CA ALA A 12 -27.09 47.73 1.20
C ALA A 12 -27.14 47.58 2.74
N PRO A 13 -28.16 46.93 3.32
CA PRO A 13 -28.22 46.73 4.76
C PRO A 13 -27.11 45.77 5.18
N LEU A 14 -26.33 46.21 6.16
CA LEU A 14 -25.36 45.41 6.90
C LEU A 14 -26.11 44.27 7.62
N VAL A 15 -26.12 43.07 7.05
CA VAL A 15 -26.58 41.86 7.74
C VAL A 15 -25.42 41.39 8.63
N LEU A 16 -25.57 41.57 9.93
CA LEU A 16 -24.76 40.89 10.94
C LEU A 16 -25.00 39.37 10.79
N ALA A 17 -24.01 38.63 10.29
CA ALA A 17 -24.00 37.17 10.38
C ALA A 17 -23.68 36.77 11.83
N MET A 18 -24.70 36.63 12.65
CA MET A 18 -24.57 35.85 13.88
C MET A 18 -24.46 34.37 13.48
N ALA A 19 -23.38 33.72 13.90
CA ALA A 19 -23.27 32.27 13.91
C ALA A 19 -24.32 31.72 14.89
N GLY A 20 -25.54 31.51 14.40
CA GLY A 20 -26.54 30.72 15.08
C GLY A 20 -26.25 29.24 14.81
N CYS A 21 -26.21 28.42 15.86
CA CYS A 21 -26.41 26.99 15.75
C CYS A 21 -27.69 26.74 14.94
N GLY A 22 -27.55 26.36 13.68
CA GLY A 22 -28.63 25.83 12.88
C GLY A 22 -29.00 24.48 13.44
N THR A 23 -30.02 24.42 14.29
CA THR A 23 -30.71 23.18 14.62
C THR A 23 -31.32 22.65 13.33
N MET A 24 -30.67 21.68 12.71
CA MET A 24 -31.30 20.84 11.70
C MET A 24 -32.43 20.07 12.38
N SER A 25 -33.66 20.36 11.97
CA SER A 25 -34.82 19.53 12.30
C SER A 25 -34.71 18.23 11.52
N PHE A 26 -34.09 17.22 12.12
CA PHE A 26 -34.33 15.83 11.77
C PHE A 26 -35.68 15.44 12.37
N ALA A 27 -36.60 14.90 11.56
CA ALA A 27 -37.71 14.15 12.11
C ALA A 27 -37.15 12.79 12.57
N PRO A 28 -37.04 12.51 13.88
CA PRO A 28 -36.74 11.17 14.34
C PRO A 28 -37.99 10.34 14.02
N GLN A 29 -37.87 9.28 13.22
CA GLN A 29 -38.97 8.31 13.18
C GLN A 29 -39.14 7.75 14.60
N ALA A 30 -40.33 7.97 15.15
CA ALA A 30 -40.63 7.94 16.58
C ALA A 30 -40.04 6.71 17.29
N ASN A 31 -39.07 6.96 18.15
CA ASN A 31 -38.70 6.08 19.25
C ASN A 31 -39.42 6.65 20.49
N ASP A 32 -39.97 5.82 21.37
CA ASP A 32 -40.60 6.25 22.64
C ASP A 32 -39.60 6.89 23.64
N GLY A 33 -38.52 7.52 23.16
CA GLY A 33 -37.44 8.11 23.94
C GLY A 33 -36.46 7.10 24.56
N ALA A 34 -36.57 5.81 24.23
CA ALA A 34 -35.82 4.75 24.91
C ALA A 34 -34.32 4.72 24.59
N PHE A 35 -33.92 5.05 23.36
CA PHE A 35 -32.53 5.16 22.90
C PHE A 35 -32.48 5.88 21.53
N SER A 36 -31.30 6.14 20.98
CA SER A 36 -31.09 6.60 19.60
C SER A 36 -30.00 5.80 18.91
N ILE A 37 -29.96 5.84 17.58
CA ILE A 37 -28.81 5.37 16.80
C ILE A 37 -28.22 6.50 15.98
N SER A 38 -26.92 6.39 15.71
CA SER A 38 -26.18 7.28 14.82
C SER A 38 -25.14 6.48 14.04
N ALA A 39 -25.01 6.77 12.75
CA ALA A 39 -23.94 6.26 11.90
C ALA A 39 -22.70 7.17 11.96
N SER A 40 -21.51 6.58 11.78
CA SER A 40 -20.25 7.32 11.68
C SER A 40 -20.15 8.17 10.39
N ALA A 41 -20.94 7.84 9.37
CA ALA A 41 -21.08 8.59 8.13
C ALA A 41 -22.49 8.42 7.53
N THR A 42 -22.93 9.39 6.72
CA THR A 42 -24.22 9.34 6.02
C THR A 42 -24.18 8.56 4.71
N SER A 43 -22.98 8.32 4.17
CA SER A 43 -22.77 7.54 2.95
C SER A 43 -21.48 6.74 3.00
N VAL A 44 -21.44 5.66 2.22
CA VAL A 44 -20.28 4.75 2.10
C VAL A 44 -20.21 4.18 0.69
N ASN A 45 -19.00 3.87 0.24
CA ASN A 45 -18.80 3.16 -1.02
C ASN A 45 -18.86 1.65 -0.77
N THR A 46 -19.10 0.83 -1.79
CA THR A 46 -19.15 -0.64 -1.64
C THR A 46 -17.92 -1.26 -0.96
N ASN A 47 -16.77 -0.58 -0.99
CA ASN A 47 -15.51 -1.05 -0.41
C ASN A 47 -15.21 -0.49 0.99
N GLY A 48 -16.08 0.36 1.53
CA GLY A 48 -15.93 0.93 2.86
C GLY A 48 -16.83 0.24 3.89
N GLN A 49 -16.72 0.66 5.14
CA GLN A 49 -17.61 0.25 6.22
C GLN A 49 -18.07 1.48 7.01
N ILE A 50 -19.21 1.36 7.69
CA ILE A 50 -19.72 2.37 8.62
C ILE A 50 -19.99 1.72 9.96
N ALA A 51 -19.59 2.40 11.04
CA ALA A 51 -19.96 2.01 12.40
C ALA A 51 -21.28 2.66 12.79
N PHE A 52 -22.19 1.87 13.34
CA PHE A 52 -23.41 2.33 13.98
C PHE A 52 -23.27 2.25 15.49
N HIS A 53 -23.65 3.33 16.17
CA HIS A 53 -23.66 3.41 17.62
C HIS A 53 -25.09 3.57 18.12
N ALA A 54 -25.45 2.79 19.13
CA ALA A 54 -26.72 2.93 19.83
C ALA A 54 -26.47 3.56 21.22
N THR A 55 -27.22 4.59 21.55
CA THR A 55 -26.98 5.40 22.77
C THR A 55 -28.28 5.57 23.56
N LEU A 56 -28.24 5.31 24.86
CA LEU A 56 -29.35 5.58 25.78
C LEU A 56 -29.48 7.09 26.03
N PRO A 57 -30.63 7.60 26.53
CA PRO A 57 -30.77 9.01 26.90
C PRO A 57 -29.73 9.50 27.93
N SER A 58 -29.12 8.58 28.67
CA SER A 58 -28.02 8.87 29.61
C SER A 58 -26.67 9.15 28.93
N GLY A 59 -26.52 8.88 27.63
CA GLY A 59 -25.26 8.95 26.89
C GLY A 59 -24.45 7.64 26.90
N GLU A 60 -24.90 6.62 27.61
CA GLU A 60 -24.24 5.31 27.68
C GLU A 60 -24.56 4.43 26.46
N PRO A 61 -23.66 3.53 26.03
CA PRO A 61 -23.93 2.57 24.97
C PRO A 61 -25.17 1.71 25.28
N ALA A 62 -26.09 1.64 24.33
CA ALA A 62 -27.28 0.79 24.42
C ALA A 62 -26.96 -0.61 23.86
N ALA A 63 -27.25 -1.65 24.64
CA ALA A 63 -27.18 -3.03 24.16
C ALA A 63 -28.33 -3.32 23.18
N VAL A 64 -28.02 -3.46 21.89
CA VAL A 64 -29.00 -3.64 20.82
C VAL A 64 -28.70 -4.86 19.96
N LYS A 65 -29.73 -5.33 19.24
CA LYS A 65 -29.59 -6.25 18.12
C LYS A 65 -29.68 -5.48 16.82
N TRP A 66 -28.64 -5.57 16.00
CA TRP A 66 -28.56 -4.94 14.69
C TRP A 66 -29.19 -5.81 13.60
N ALA A 67 -29.82 -5.18 12.62
CA ALA A 67 -30.30 -5.82 11.40
C ALA A 67 -30.35 -4.83 10.24
N VAL A 68 -30.00 -5.28 9.04
CA VAL A 68 -30.39 -4.58 7.80
C VAL A 68 -31.85 -4.92 7.50
N THR A 69 -32.73 -3.93 7.43
CA THR A 69 -34.18 -4.15 7.32
C THR A 69 -34.78 -3.86 5.95
N GLY A 70 -34.01 -3.21 5.08
CA GLY A 70 -34.43 -2.94 3.71
C GLY A 70 -33.43 -2.08 2.97
N GLY A 71 -33.61 -1.97 1.66
CA GLY A 71 -32.84 -1.07 0.83
C GLY A 71 -33.41 -1.01 -0.58
N GLN A 72 -32.73 -0.26 -1.44
CA GLN A 72 -33.14 -0.05 -2.83
C GLN A 72 -32.33 -0.90 -3.82
N ASN A 73 -31.36 -1.69 -3.36
CA ASN A 73 -30.54 -2.47 -4.26
C ASN A 73 -31.34 -3.65 -4.87
N SER A 74 -30.80 -4.24 -5.92
CA SER A 74 -31.36 -5.46 -6.49
C SER A 74 -31.46 -6.53 -5.41
N ALA A 75 -32.65 -7.10 -5.28
CA ALA A 75 -32.88 -8.20 -4.37
C ALA A 75 -31.88 -9.34 -4.61
N VAL A 76 -31.31 -9.54 -5.81
CA VAL A 76 -30.29 -10.59 -6.08
C VAL A 76 -28.93 -10.27 -5.45
N LEU A 77 -28.52 -9.00 -5.47
CA LEU A 77 -27.24 -8.52 -4.95
C LEU A 77 -27.30 -8.32 -3.42
N GLY A 78 -28.49 -8.02 -2.89
CA GLY A 78 -28.71 -7.80 -1.46
C GLY A 78 -28.26 -6.41 -1.00
N GLU A 79 -28.48 -6.14 0.29
CA GLU A 79 -28.29 -4.80 0.89
C GLU A 79 -27.05 -4.74 1.81
N GLY A 80 -26.16 -5.73 1.74
CA GLY A 80 -25.03 -5.87 2.65
C GLY A 80 -25.41 -6.56 3.97
N LYS A 81 -24.51 -6.48 4.96
CA LYS A 81 -24.63 -7.12 6.28
C LYS A 81 -24.19 -6.17 7.38
N ILE A 82 -24.76 -6.34 8.58
CA ILE A 82 -24.30 -5.65 9.79
C ILE A 82 -23.98 -6.69 10.86
N ASP A 83 -22.83 -6.53 11.53
CA ASP A 83 -22.40 -7.44 12.59
C ASP A 83 -22.94 -7.05 13.98
N ALA A 84 -22.61 -7.85 14.98
CA ALA A 84 -23.07 -7.63 16.35
C ALA A 84 -22.43 -6.39 17.02
N SER A 85 -21.27 -5.93 16.54
CA SER A 85 -20.63 -4.68 16.98
C SER A 85 -21.25 -3.43 16.36
N GLY A 86 -22.12 -3.58 15.36
CA GLY A 86 -22.71 -2.46 14.64
C GLY A 86 -21.90 -2.00 13.44
N ILE A 87 -20.97 -2.81 12.94
CA ILE A 87 -20.24 -2.50 11.71
C ILE A 87 -21.06 -2.98 10.51
N TYR A 88 -21.49 -2.02 9.69
CA TYR A 88 -22.18 -2.28 8.43
C TYR A 88 -21.18 -2.43 7.28
N THR A 89 -21.30 -3.54 6.56
CA THR A 89 -20.57 -3.85 5.33
C THR A 89 -21.54 -3.82 4.14
N PRO A 90 -21.33 -2.93 3.16
CA PRO A 90 -22.10 -2.86 1.91
C PRO A 90 -22.14 -4.19 1.12
N PRO A 91 -23.09 -4.34 0.16
CA PRO A 91 -23.07 -5.46 -0.77
C PRO A 91 -21.90 -5.37 -1.76
N ASN A 92 -21.52 -6.51 -2.35
CA ASN A 92 -20.42 -6.59 -3.33
C ASN A 92 -20.66 -5.81 -4.63
N ALA A 93 -21.91 -5.43 -4.93
CA ALA A 93 -22.24 -4.64 -6.10
C ALA A 93 -23.60 -3.94 -5.92
N LEU A 94 -23.78 -2.82 -6.63
CA LEU A 94 -25.08 -2.16 -6.78
C LEU A 94 -25.63 -2.34 -8.19
N SER A 95 -26.96 -2.33 -8.31
CA SER A 95 -27.66 -2.23 -9.61
C SER A 95 -28.08 -0.79 -9.95
N LEU A 96 -27.62 0.18 -9.18
CA LEU A 96 -27.97 1.60 -9.23
C LEU A 96 -26.71 2.44 -8.95
N ASP A 97 -26.68 3.67 -9.46
CA ASP A 97 -25.62 4.65 -9.19
C ASP A 97 -25.48 4.98 -7.68
N GLU A 98 -26.56 4.80 -6.92
CA GLU A 98 -26.61 4.87 -5.46
C GLU A 98 -27.80 4.04 -4.93
N ALA A 99 -27.69 3.48 -3.72
CA ALA A 99 -28.76 2.75 -3.07
C ALA A 99 -28.91 3.16 -1.61
N ALA A 100 -30.12 3.56 -1.20
CA ALA A 100 -30.43 3.79 0.22
C ALA A 100 -30.61 2.45 0.94
N VAL A 101 -29.92 2.24 2.06
CA VAL A 101 -30.01 1.05 2.91
C VAL A 101 -30.44 1.44 4.33
N GLN A 102 -31.39 0.70 4.89
CA GLN A 102 -31.95 0.93 6.21
C GLN A 102 -31.38 -0.07 7.23
N VAL A 103 -30.76 0.46 8.28
CA VAL A 103 -30.24 -0.29 9.42
C VAL A 103 -31.15 -0.05 10.61
N ARG A 104 -31.59 -1.14 11.25
CA ARG A 104 -32.43 -1.12 12.45
C ARG A 104 -31.67 -1.66 13.65
N ALA A 105 -31.81 -0.97 14.77
CA ALA A 105 -31.44 -1.46 16.09
C ALA A 105 -32.69 -1.79 16.91
N VAL A 106 -32.65 -2.90 17.65
CA VAL A 106 -33.70 -3.27 18.62
C VAL A 106 -33.07 -3.37 20.00
N LEU A 107 -33.64 -2.70 20.99
CA LEU A 107 -33.10 -2.71 22.35
C LEU A 107 -33.21 -4.11 22.97
N ALA A 108 -32.10 -4.66 23.47
CA ALA A 108 -32.08 -6.03 24.00
C ALA A 108 -33.00 -6.21 25.22
N GLY A 109 -33.12 -5.18 26.06
CA GLY A 109 -33.99 -5.17 27.24
C GLY A 109 -35.46 -4.85 26.95
N ASN A 110 -35.78 -4.33 25.77
CA ASN A 110 -37.17 -4.06 25.35
C ASN A 110 -37.31 -4.23 23.83
N PRO A 111 -37.69 -5.43 23.36
CA PRO A 111 -37.84 -5.72 21.93
C PRO A 111 -38.88 -4.87 21.19
N ALA A 112 -39.76 -4.15 21.90
CA ALA A 112 -40.72 -3.22 21.30
C ALA A 112 -40.08 -1.87 20.92
N SER A 113 -38.94 -1.50 21.52
CA SER A 113 -38.20 -0.28 21.20
C SER A 113 -37.21 -0.54 20.06
N SER A 114 -37.33 0.20 18.97
CA SER A 114 -36.39 0.14 17.86
C SER A 114 -36.18 1.49 17.19
N ALA A 115 -34.97 1.68 16.67
CA ALA A 115 -34.61 2.85 15.86
C ALA A 115 -34.14 2.39 14.48
N VAL A 116 -34.37 3.21 13.45
CA VAL A 116 -33.94 2.96 12.07
C VAL A 116 -33.19 4.18 11.56
N GLU A 117 -32.09 3.94 10.86
CA GLU A 117 -31.26 4.95 10.21
C GLU A 117 -30.95 4.50 8.79
N THR A 118 -30.89 5.47 7.87
CA THR A 118 -30.67 5.21 6.44
C THR A 118 -29.28 5.71 6.06
N VAL A 119 -28.52 4.88 5.36
CA VAL A 119 -27.21 5.21 4.79
C VAL A 119 -27.28 5.10 3.28
N MET A 120 -26.62 6.03 2.58
CA MET A 120 -26.48 5.98 1.12
C MET A 120 -25.25 5.16 0.73
N VAL A 121 -25.43 4.14 -0.10
CA VAL A 121 -24.33 3.31 -0.61
C VAL A 121 -24.05 3.70 -2.07
N HIS A 122 -22.77 3.96 -2.40
CA HIS A 122 -22.31 4.24 -3.77
C HIS A 122 -21.40 3.11 -4.29
N PRO A 123 -21.35 2.86 -5.61
CA PRO A 123 -20.37 1.95 -6.18
C PRO A 123 -18.95 2.49 -5.96
N GLY A 124 -18.07 1.66 -5.40
CA GLY A 124 -16.63 1.93 -5.33
C GLY A 124 -15.87 1.32 -6.51
N PHE A 125 -14.58 1.65 -6.64
CA PHE A 125 -13.69 0.95 -7.56
C PHE A 125 -13.33 -0.42 -7.01
N VAL A 126 -13.60 -1.49 -7.75
CA VAL A 126 -13.35 -2.87 -7.32
C VAL A 126 -11.87 -3.12 -6.99
N GLN A 127 -10.98 -2.40 -7.66
CA GLN A 127 -9.53 -2.43 -7.47
C GLN A 127 -8.93 -1.09 -7.91
N PRO A 128 -7.66 -0.79 -7.57
CA PRO A 128 -6.95 0.33 -8.17
C PRO A 128 -7.03 0.33 -9.71
N LEU A 129 -6.85 1.50 -10.33
CA LEU A 129 -6.84 1.59 -11.79
C LEU A 129 -5.77 0.66 -12.39
N LEU A 130 -6.05 0.11 -13.56
CA LEU A 130 -5.13 -0.74 -14.31
C LEU A 130 -4.59 0.01 -15.54
N PRO A 131 -3.27 0.09 -15.74
CA PRO A 131 -2.25 -0.27 -14.76
C PRO A 131 -2.27 0.64 -13.54
N GLN A 132 -1.67 0.19 -12.43
CA GLN A 132 -1.60 0.92 -11.15
C GLN A 132 -0.64 2.11 -11.19
N ASN A 133 0.37 2.03 -12.04
CA ASN A 133 1.34 3.07 -12.31
C ASN A 133 1.90 2.88 -13.73
N ALA A 134 2.48 3.94 -14.29
CA ALA A 134 3.16 3.84 -15.58
C ALA A 134 4.31 4.86 -15.67
N ALA A 135 5.28 4.58 -16.53
CA ALA A 135 6.26 5.57 -17.00
C ALA A 135 6.14 5.64 -18.51
N LEU A 136 6.08 6.85 -19.08
CA LEU A 136 5.82 7.07 -20.50
C LEU A 136 6.80 8.08 -21.11
N THR A 137 7.26 7.77 -22.31
CA THR A 137 7.97 8.71 -23.20
C THR A 137 6.99 9.71 -23.83
N PRO A 138 7.47 10.90 -24.26
CA PRO A 138 6.62 11.89 -24.93
C PRO A 138 5.89 11.31 -26.15
N GLY A 139 4.58 11.56 -26.23
CA GLY A 139 3.73 11.07 -27.32
C GLY A 139 3.27 9.62 -27.20
N SER A 140 3.71 8.87 -26.18
CA SER A 140 3.23 7.51 -25.91
C SER A 140 1.80 7.51 -25.37
N ALA A 141 1.04 6.48 -25.74
CA ALA A 141 -0.33 6.28 -25.28
C ALA A 141 -0.40 5.16 -24.25
N LEU A 142 -1.31 5.30 -23.28
CA LEU A 142 -1.61 4.32 -22.26
C LEU A 142 -3.12 4.12 -22.17
N GLU A 143 -3.58 2.88 -22.33
CA GLU A 143 -4.96 2.53 -22.00
C GLU A 143 -5.07 2.29 -20.49
N VAL A 144 -6.05 2.94 -19.88
CA VAL A 144 -6.34 2.87 -18.45
C VAL A 144 -7.73 2.31 -18.26
N THR A 145 -7.86 1.35 -17.34
CA THR A 145 -9.09 0.64 -17.04
C THR A 145 -9.48 0.86 -15.58
N GLY A 146 -10.74 1.25 -15.36
CA GLY A 146 -11.38 1.31 -14.05
C GLY A 146 -12.55 0.35 -14.01
N GLN A 147 -12.61 -0.50 -12.98
CA GLN A 147 -13.74 -1.39 -12.74
C GLN A 147 -14.48 -0.92 -11.50
N ILE A 148 -15.79 -0.74 -11.61
CA ILE A 148 -16.64 -0.24 -10.52
C ILE A 148 -17.62 -1.33 -10.07
N ALA A 149 -17.95 -1.32 -8.78
CA ALA A 149 -18.82 -2.29 -8.13
C ALA A 149 -20.31 -2.06 -8.47
N GLU A 150 -20.61 -1.91 -9.75
CA GLU A 150 -21.95 -1.70 -10.28
C GLU A 150 -22.22 -2.66 -11.44
N VAL A 151 -23.46 -3.11 -11.59
CA VAL A 151 -23.91 -3.94 -12.70
C VAL A 151 -25.00 -3.24 -13.50
N SER A 152 -25.10 -3.54 -14.79
CA SER A 152 -26.05 -2.95 -15.77
C SER A 152 -25.94 -1.44 -16.01
N GLY A 153 -25.33 -0.68 -15.10
CA GLY A 153 -25.23 0.78 -15.11
C GLY A 153 -23.80 1.30 -14.95
N GLY A 154 -23.66 2.52 -14.45
CA GLY A 154 -22.39 3.09 -14.04
C GLY A 154 -21.58 3.78 -15.14
N ARG A 155 -20.85 4.82 -14.74
CA ARG A 155 -19.87 5.54 -15.54
C ARG A 155 -18.69 5.95 -14.68
N VAL A 156 -17.54 6.10 -15.32
CA VAL A 156 -16.35 6.71 -14.73
C VAL A 156 -16.10 8.03 -15.44
N GLU A 157 -15.92 9.08 -14.65
CA GLU A 157 -15.49 10.39 -15.10
C GLU A 157 -13.97 10.49 -14.91
N TRP A 158 -13.26 10.98 -15.92
CA TRP A 158 -11.79 10.98 -15.95
C TRP A 158 -11.26 12.41 -16.01
N SER A 159 -10.18 12.67 -15.27
CA SER A 159 -9.51 13.98 -15.29
C SER A 159 -8.01 13.83 -15.09
N LEU A 160 -7.26 14.89 -15.44
CA LEU A 160 -5.82 14.97 -15.23
C LEU A 160 -5.49 16.00 -14.15
N SER A 161 -4.49 15.71 -13.32
CA SER A 161 -4.08 16.53 -12.19
C SER A 161 -2.57 16.44 -11.96
N THR A 162 -2.01 17.42 -11.27
CA THR A 162 -0.63 17.37 -10.73
C THR A 162 -0.57 16.77 -9.32
N SER A 163 -1.73 16.48 -8.72
CA SER A 163 -1.89 15.90 -7.39
C SER A 163 -2.82 14.68 -7.43
N GLY A 164 -2.47 13.65 -6.67
CA GLY A 164 -3.30 12.45 -6.48
C GLY A 164 -4.64 12.72 -5.81
N ALA A 165 -4.79 13.85 -5.11
CA ALA A 165 -6.07 14.28 -4.54
C ALA A 165 -7.02 14.92 -5.59
N GLY A 166 -6.54 15.15 -6.81
CA GLY A 166 -7.29 15.87 -7.86
C GLY A 166 -7.35 17.39 -7.64
N GLY A 167 -8.37 18.04 -8.22
CA GLY A 167 -8.72 19.44 -7.92
C GLY A 167 -8.06 20.54 -8.78
N GLY A 168 -7.42 20.19 -9.91
CA GLY A 168 -6.87 21.16 -10.86
C GLY A 168 -7.85 21.55 -11.99
N GLU A 169 -7.62 22.71 -12.63
CA GLU A 169 -8.25 23.03 -13.92
C GLU A 169 -7.66 22.12 -15.02
N GLU A 170 -8.45 21.82 -16.06
CA GLU A 170 -7.96 21.11 -17.24
C GLU A 170 -6.73 21.84 -17.82
N ASN A 171 -5.57 21.19 -17.70
CA ASN A 171 -4.34 21.71 -18.22
C ASN A 171 -3.88 20.83 -19.39
N PRO A 172 -3.98 21.31 -20.65
CA PRO A 172 -3.57 20.52 -21.83
C PRO A 172 -2.07 20.18 -21.82
N LEU A 173 -1.27 20.81 -20.97
CA LEU A 173 0.14 20.46 -20.77
C LEU A 173 0.33 19.13 -20.02
N LEU A 174 -0.71 18.59 -19.39
CA LEU A 174 -0.66 17.30 -18.70
C LEU A 174 -0.94 16.10 -19.63
N GLY A 175 -1.43 16.35 -20.85
CA GLY A 175 -1.77 15.33 -21.85
C GLY A 175 -3.23 15.41 -22.27
N THR A 176 -3.69 14.39 -23.01
CA THR A 176 -5.08 14.32 -23.48
C THR A 176 -5.71 12.96 -23.17
N LEU A 177 -6.99 12.97 -22.82
CA LEU A 177 -7.81 11.77 -22.65
C LEU A 177 -8.71 11.58 -23.87
N SER A 178 -8.88 10.33 -24.31
CA SER A 178 -9.72 9.99 -25.46
C SER A 178 -10.24 8.55 -25.37
N GLY A 179 -11.20 8.20 -26.23
CA GLY A 179 -11.65 6.81 -26.36
C GLY A 179 -12.41 6.26 -25.14
N GLU A 180 -13.07 7.13 -24.37
CA GLU A 180 -13.84 6.73 -23.20
C GLU A 180 -14.96 5.75 -23.55
N THR A 181 -14.92 4.56 -22.94
CA THR A 181 -15.93 3.52 -23.13
C THR A 181 -16.23 2.82 -21.82
N CYS A 182 -17.49 2.40 -21.62
CA CYS A 182 -17.89 1.58 -20.47
C CYS A 182 -18.67 0.35 -20.95
N GLN A 183 -18.17 -0.83 -20.61
CA GLN A 183 -18.83 -2.11 -20.82
C GLN A 183 -19.70 -2.43 -19.61
N ARG A 184 -21.01 -2.50 -19.82
CA ARG A 184 -22.01 -2.76 -18.78
C ARG A 184 -22.60 -4.14 -18.96
N ASN A 185 -22.77 -4.87 -17.87
CA ASN A 185 -23.32 -6.21 -17.90
C ASN A 185 -24.19 -6.43 -16.65
N ALA A 186 -25.28 -7.17 -16.78
CA ALA A 186 -26.16 -7.47 -15.64
C ALA A 186 -25.54 -8.44 -14.61
N GLN A 187 -24.43 -9.08 -14.96
CA GLN A 187 -23.79 -10.16 -14.21
C GLN A 187 -22.28 -9.93 -14.01
N ARG A 188 -21.73 -8.80 -14.47
CA ARG A 188 -20.32 -8.44 -14.27
C ARG A 188 -20.22 -6.97 -13.90
N TYR A 189 -19.18 -6.65 -13.14
CA TYR A 189 -18.83 -5.28 -12.83
C TYR A 189 -18.67 -4.44 -14.10
N THR A 190 -19.20 -3.23 -14.06
CA THR A 190 -19.00 -2.26 -15.13
C THR A 190 -17.52 -1.91 -15.23
N THR A 191 -16.99 -2.07 -16.44
CA THR A 191 -15.57 -1.83 -16.75
C THR A 191 -15.48 -0.68 -17.72
N CYS A 192 -14.84 0.40 -17.31
CA CYS A 192 -14.62 1.60 -18.12
C CYS A 192 -13.16 1.72 -18.53
N ARG A 193 -12.91 2.19 -19.74
CA ARG A 193 -11.58 2.41 -20.31
C ARG A 193 -11.45 3.82 -20.84
N VAL A 194 -10.26 4.38 -20.75
CA VAL A 194 -9.84 5.65 -21.36
C VAL A 194 -8.42 5.51 -21.89
N THR A 195 -8.09 6.19 -22.98
CA THR A 195 -6.71 6.30 -23.47
C THR A 195 -6.14 7.64 -23.05
N TYR A 196 -5.07 7.61 -22.27
CA TYR A 196 -4.21 8.75 -22.00
C TYR A 196 -3.12 8.85 -23.06
N LEU A 197 -2.89 10.05 -23.58
CA LEU A 197 -1.80 10.36 -24.50
C LEU A 197 -0.87 11.38 -23.84
N ALA A 198 0.39 10.99 -23.65
CA ALA A 198 1.42 11.87 -23.12
C ALA A 198 1.68 13.05 -24.09
N PRO A 199 1.90 14.28 -23.60
CA PRO A 199 2.22 15.41 -24.46
C PRO A 199 3.49 15.16 -25.29
N VAL A 200 3.57 15.76 -26.47
CA VAL A 200 4.74 15.65 -27.37
C VAL A 200 5.96 16.45 -26.89
N ALA A 201 5.76 17.39 -25.96
CA ALA A 201 6.80 18.16 -25.30
C ALA A 201 6.47 18.20 -23.80
N VAL A 202 7.26 17.51 -22.98
CA VAL A 202 7.04 17.41 -21.54
C VAL A 202 8.29 17.86 -20.80
N GLN A 203 8.12 18.41 -19.60
CA GLN A 203 9.17 18.46 -18.59
C GLN A 203 9.04 17.21 -17.71
N ALA A 204 10.16 16.55 -17.39
CA ALA A 204 10.15 15.39 -16.50
C ALA A 204 9.36 15.66 -15.21
N GLY A 205 8.44 14.76 -14.86
CA GLY A 205 7.54 14.95 -13.73
C GLY A 205 6.45 13.86 -13.65
N ALA A 206 5.51 14.04 -12.72
CA ALA A 206 4.38 13.13 -12.57
C ALA A 206 3.05 13.79 -12.95
N VAL A 207 2.20 13.04 -13.63
CA VAL A 207 0.79 13.36 -13.87
C VAL A 207 -0.07 12.34 -13.17
N TYR A 208 -1.19 12.79 -12.61
CA TYR A 208 -2.19 11.94 -12.00
C TYR A 208 -3.43 11.90 -12.90
N LEU A 209 -3.82 10.71 -13.32
CA LEU A 209 -5.12 10.46 -13.92
C LEU A 209 -6.09 10.08 -12.81
N ILE A 210 -7.11 10.90 -12.59
CA ILE A 210 -8.10 10.72 -11.55
C ILE A 210 -9.39 10.19 -12.16
N ALA A 211 -9.87 9.08 -11.64
CA ALA A 211 -11.14 8.48 -11.99
C ALA A 211 -12.16 8.72 -10.86
N SER A 212 -13.38 9.14 -11.17
CA SER A 212 -14.47 9.26 -10.20
C SER A 212 -15.73 8.52 -10.67
N VAL A 213 -16.44 7.87 -9.73
CA VAL A 213 -17.62 7.05 -10.05
C VAL A 213 -18.89 7.85 -9.91
N ASN A 214 -19.70 7.95 -10.97
CA ASN A 214 -21.06 8.52 -10.96
C ASN A 214 -21.21 9.92 -10.30
N GLY A 215 -20.15 10.73 -10.21
CA GLY A 215 -20.16 12.01 -9.48
C GLY A 215 -20.17 11.87 -7.94
N SER A 216 -19.85 10.67 -7.43
CA SER A 216 -19.67 10.34 -6.02
C SER A 216 -18.26 10.73 -5.53
N PRO A 217 -18.00 10.75 -4.21
CA PRO A 217 -16.66 10.97 -3.68
C PRO A 217 -15.70 9.78 -3.91
N ALA A 218 -16.17 8.66 -4.47
CA ALA A 218 -15.32 7.53 -4.81
C ALA A 218 -14.35 7.91 -5.93
N THR A 219 -13.08 8.08 -5.58
CA THR A 219 -12.00 8.41 -6.53
C THR A 219 -10.93 7.34 -6.52
N ALA A 220 -10.27 7.14 -7.67
CA ALA A 220 -9.08 6.32 -7.81
C ALA A 220 -8.04 7.09 -8.63
N PRO A 221 -6.85 7.37 -8.07
CA PRO A 221 -5.75 7.98 -8.82
C PRO A 221 -4.88 6.92 -9.49
N LEU A 222 -4.30 7.29 -10.63
CA LEU A 222 -3.20 6.60 -11.30
C LEU A 222 -2.04 7.58 -11.46
N LYS A 223 -0.87 7.25 -10.91
CA LYS A 223 0.34 8.05 -11.08
C LYS A 223 1.12 7.63 -12.32
N ILE A 224 1.39 8.58 -13.20
CA ILE A 224 2.14 8.39 -14.45
C ILE A 224 3.39 9.27 -14.41
N LEU A 225 4.56 8.66 -14.52
CA LEU A 225 5.83 9.38 -14.71
C LEU A 225 5.98 9.73 -16.19
N LEU A 226 6.27 10.99 -16.50
CA LEU A 226 6.53 11.45 -17.85
C LEU A 226 8.00 11.81 -18.00
N ASP A 227 8.59 11.40 -19.13
CA ASP A 227 9.98 11.69 -19.49
C ASP A 227 11.00 11.23 -18.43
N ASP A 228 10.64 10.22 -17.61
CA ASP A 228 11.54 9.62 -16.62
C ASP A 228 12.52 8.67 -17.30
N LYS A 229 13.47 9.24 -18.06
CA LYS A 229 14.64 8.58 -18.66
C LYS A 229 14.39 7.88 -20.00
N GLY A 230 13.37 8.30 -20.75
CA GLY A 230 13.16 7.83 -22.12
C GLY A 230 12.73 6.37 -22.22
N VAL A 231 11.99 5.86 -21.24
CA VAL A 231 11.49 4.48 -21.20
C VAL A 231 9.98 4.44 -21.03
N ASN A 232 9.36 3.40 -21.61
CA ASN A 232 7.98 3.04 -21.39
C ASN A 232 7.91 1.84 -20.43
N SER A 233 7.14 1.95 -19.35
CA SER A 233 6.95 0.88 -18.38
C SER A 233 5.52 0.85 -17.86
N SER A 234 4.98 -0.36 -17.71
CA SER A 234 3.65 -0.60 -17.14
C SER A 234 3.57 -2.03 -16.58
N PRO A 235 2.95 -2.26 -15.40
CA PRO A 235 2.68 -3.59 -14.86
C PRO A 235 1.78 -4.45 -15.75
N SER A 236 1.13 -3.89 -16.77
CA SER A 236 0.35 -4.68 -17.73
C SER A 236 1.18 -5.81 -18.38
N ALA A 237 2.48 -5.60 -18.59
CA ALA A 237 3.37 -6.67 -19.08
C ALA A 237 3.56 -7.79 -18.05
N ASN A 238 3.61 -7.45 -16.75
CA ASN A 238 3.78 -8.39 -15.66
C ASN A 238 2.48 -9.20 -15.40
N GLN A 239 1.31 -8.61 -15.64
CA GLN A 239 0.00 -9.25 -15.50
C GLN A 239 -0.41 -10.10 -16.71
N ALA A 240 0.20 -9.84 -17.87
CA ALA A 240 -0.16 -10.50 -19.11
C ALA A 240 0.14 -12.01 -19.10
N ILE A 241 -0.72 -12.77 -19.77
CA ILE A 241 -0.43 -14.17 -20.12
C ILE A 241 0.79 -14.18 -21.04
N GLN A 242 1.83 -14.91 -20.66
CA GLN A 242 3.01 -15.08 -21.49
C GLN A 242 2.84 -16.31 -22.38
N THR A 243 3.47 -16.26 -23.56
CA THR A 243 3.45 -17.39 -24.51
C THR A 243 4.87 -17.94 -24.62
N GLY A 244 5.04 -19.24 -24.38
CA GLY A 244 6.35 -19.89 -24.35
C GLY A 244 6.95 -19.95 -22.96
N ALA A 245 8.29 -19.94 -22.90
CA ALA A 245 9.01 -19.91 -21.63
C ALA A 245 8.85 -18.52 -20.99
N ILE A 246 8.25 -18.48 -19.81
CA ILE A 246 7.92 -17.23 -19.14
C ILE A 246 9.19 -16.53 -18.64
N ALA A 247 9.21 -15.20 -18.73
CA ALA A 247 10.07 -14.38 -17.89
C ALA A 247 9.42 -14.21 -16.50
N LEU A 248 10.26 -14.13 -15.48
CA LEU A 248 9.87 -13.89 -14.09
C LEU A 248 9.58 -12.41 -13.84
N GLY A 249 9.25 -12.03 -12.60
CA GLY A 249 8.60 -10.75 -12.30
C GLY A 249 7.14 -10.70 -12.77
N SER A 250 6.63 -11.79 -13.37
CA SER A 250 5.27 -11.92 -13.82
C SER A 250 4.32 -12.34 -12.71
N SER A 251 3.03 -12.16 -12.95
CA SER A 251 1.95 -12.73 -12.16
C SER A 251 2.10 -14.24 -11.98
N GLY A 252 1.84 -14.72 -10.77
CA GLY A 252 1.65 -16.15 -10.51
C GLY A 252 1.00 -16.40 -9.15
N SER A 253 0.48 -17.61 -8.99
CA SER A 253 -0.17 -18.07 -7.75
C SER A 253 -0.19 -19.60 -7.71
N ASN A 254 -0.56 -20.16 -6.56
CA ASN A 254 -1.05 -21.53 -6.50
C ASN A 254 -2.46 -21.61 -7.13
N ASP A 255 -2.75 -22.67 -7.89
CA ASP A 255 -4.05 -22.90 -8.54
C ASP A 255 -5.21 -23.10 -7.55
N ASN A 256 -4.90 -23.41 -6.28
CA ASN A 256 -5.90 -23.59 -5.23
C ASN A 256 -6.13 -22.35 -4.36
N ASP A 257 -5.42 -21.24 -4.59
CA ASP A 257 -5.45 -20.06 -3.72
C ASP A 257 -6.63 -19.14 -4.03
N TYR A 258 -7.83 -19.63 -3.71
CA TYR A 258 -9.09 -18.93 -3.92
C TYR A 258 -10.13 -19.26 -2.85
N ASP A 259 -10.98 -18.27 -2.58
CA ASP A 259 -12.08 -18.40 -1.63
C ASP A 259 -13.35 -18.82 -2.35
N THR A 260 -14.18 -19.64 -1.69
CA THR A 260 -15.49 -20.03 -2.22
C THR A 260 -16.62 -19.61 -1.29
N TRP A 261 -17.68 -19.02 -1.84
CA TRP A 261 -18.93 -18.74 -1.13
C TRP A 261 -20.07 -19.53 -1.74
N GLN A 262 -21.21 -19.56 -1.05
CA GLN A 262 -22.43 -20.19 -1.56
C GLN A 262 -23.43 -19.14 -2.02
N ASP A 263 -24.09 -19.39 -3.15
CA ASP A 263 -25.22 -18.58 -3.60
C ASP A 263 -26.49 -18.88 -2.75
N ARG A 264 -27.61 -18.24 -3.06
CA ARG A 264 -28.89 -18.45 -2.33
C ARG A 264 -29.47 -19.84 -2.45
N ASN A 265 -29.05 -20.61 -3.45
CA ASN A 265 -29.45 -21.98 -3.66
C ASN A 265 -28.50 -22.97 -2.98
N GLY A 266 -27.40 -22.49 -2.40
CA GLY A 266 -26.36 -23.29 -1.76
C GLY A 266 -25.25 -23.74 -2.72
N ASP A 267 -25.23 -23.26 -3.97
CA ASP A 267 -24.23 -23.66 -4.96
C ASP A 267 -22.92 -22.86 -4.74
N PRO A 268 -21.74 -23.52 -4.73
CA PRO A 268 -20.48 -22.84 -4.48
C PRO A 268 -19.99 -22.04 -5.69
N TYR A 269 -19.39 -20.89 -5.46
CA TYR A 269 -18.71 -20.08 -6.48
C TYR A 269 -17.45 -19.43 -5.91
N ILE A 270 -16.50 -19.12 -6.80
CA ILE A 270 -15.25 -18.43 -6.41
C ILE A 270 -15.57 -16.97 -6.08
N ALA A 271 -15.34 -16.60 -4.83
CA ALA A 271 -15.66 -15.30 -4.28
C ALA A 271 -14.47 -14.35 -4.37
N ASP A 272 -13.26 -14.86 -4.13
CA ASP A 272 -12.00 -14.11 -4.18
C ASP A 272 -10.87 -15.04 -4.63
N CYS A 273 -9.77 -14.47 -5.11
CA CYS A 273 -8.55 -15.27 -5.33
C CYS A 273 -7.29 -14.43 -5.15
N CYS A 274 -6.22 -15.11 -4.78
CA CYS A 274 -4.94 -14.51 -4.45
C CYS A 274 -3.96 -14.64 -5.60
N GLY A 275 -2.87 -13.88 -5.48
CA GLY A 275 -1.72 -14.06 -6.32
C GLY A 275 -0.62 -13.09 -5.95
N GLY A 276 0.55 -13.30 -6.53
CA GLY A 276 1.72 -12.49 -6.31
C GLY A 276 2.62 -12.49 -7.53
N THR A 277 3.91 -12.38 -7.26
CA THR A 277 4.95 -12.33 -8.28
C THR A 277 5.74 -13.64 -8.26
N LEU A 278 5.94 -14.24 -9.45
CA LEU A 278 6.96 -15.28 -9.65
C LEU A 278 8.32 -14.57 -9.70
N GLY A 279 9.01 -14.50 -8.58
CA GLY A 279 10.07 -13.53 -8.33
C GLY A 279 11.38 -13.75 -9.06
N ALA A 280 11.95 -14.93 -8.85
CA ALA A 280 13.29 -15.26 -9.30
C ALA A 280 13.41 -16.75 -9.64
N LEU A 281 14.45 -17.08 -10.40
CA LEU A 281 14.85 -18.46 -10.63
C LEU A 281 15.98 -18.77 -9.66
N VAL A 282 15.86 -19.84 -8.89
CA VAL A 282 16.94 -20.34 -8.03
C VAL A 282 17.29 -21.76 -8.43
N ALA A 283 18.53 -22.17 -8.19
CA ALA A 283 18.97 -23.54 -8.46
C ALA A 283 19.64 -24.14 -7.24
N ASP A 284 19.43 -25.45 -7.06
CA ASP A 284 20.18 -26.24 -6.10
C ASP A 284 21.59 -26.58 -6.62
N ALA A 285 22.44 -27.15 -5.76
CA ALA A 285 23.78 -27.59 -6.13
C ALA A 285 23.83 -28.70 -7.21
N GLN A 286 22.72 -29.33 -7.56
CA GLN A 286 22.62 -30.30 -8.65
C GLN A 286 22.18 -29.64 -9.97
N GLY A 287 21.86 -28.36 -9.96
CA GLY A 287 21.39 -27.60 -11.12
C GLY A 287 19.89 -27.74 -11.39
N ASN A 288 19.11 -28.31 -10.46
CA ASN A 288 17.66 -28.30 -10.59
C ASN A 288 17.16 -26.87 -10.34
N GLN A 289 16.33 -26.37 -11.24
CA GLN A 289 15.80 -25.01 -11.18
C GLN A 289 14.42 -24.96 -10.53
N TYR A 290 14.20 -23.89 -9.77
CA TYR A 290 12.97 -23.65 -9.02
C TYR A 290 12.54 -22.20 -9.15
N ILE A 291 11.24 -21.97 -9.26
CA ILE A 291 10.63 -20.65 -9.17
C ILE A 291 10.58 -20.26 -7.70
N LEU A 292 11.18 -19.12 -7.34
CA LEU A 292 11.14 -18.52 -6.02
C LEU A 292 10.02 -17.47 -5.94
N SER A 293 9.24 -17.52 -4.87
CA SER A 293 8.31 -16.47 -4.46
C SER A 293 8.04 -16.58 -2.96
N ASN A 294 7.09 -15.83 -2.42
CA ASN A 294 6.69 -15.95 -1.02
C ASN A 294 5.89 -17.22 -0.76
N ASN A 295 5.92 -17.68 0.50
CA ASN A 295 5.04 -18.73 0.99
C ASN A 295 3.57 -18.34 0.82
N HIS A 296 3.17 -17.13 1.20
CA HIS A 296 1.77 -16.72 1.04
C HIS A 296 1.32 -16.56 -0.43
N VAL A 297 2.21 -16.73 -1.41
CA VAL A 297 1.89 -16.69 -2.86
C VAL A 297 1.85 -18.09 -3.47
N LEU A 298 2.80 -18.97 -3.14
CA LEU A 298 2.87 -20.33 -3.71
C LEU A 298 2.32 -21.41 -2.79
N ALA A 299 2.24 -21.13 -1.50
CA ALA A 299 1.94 -22.09 -0.46
C ALA A 299 0.72 -21.72 0.40
N GLU A 300 -0.11 -20.77 -0.04
CA GLU A 300 -1.39 -20.42 0.60
C GLU A 300 -1.22 -20.12 2.11
N SER A 301 -0.14 -19.43 2.48
CA SER A 301 0.22 -19.15 3.87
C SER A 301 0.37 -20.40 4.75
N ASP A 302 1.09 -21.43 4.27
CA ASP A 302 1.27 -22.79 4.82
C ASP A 302 0.17 -23.83 4.46
N GLN A 303 -0.90 -23.44 3.76
CA GLN A 303 -2.08 -24.29 3.58
C GLN A 303 -1.92 -25.26 2.40
N ALA A 304 -1.04 -24.92 1.45
CA ALA A 304 -0.82 -25.71 0.25
C ALA A 304 -0.06 -27.02 0.52
N LYS A 305 -0.09 -27.90 -0.48
CA LYS A 305 0.57 -29.20 -0.48
C LYS A 305 1.65 -29.24 -1.55
N ALA A 306 2.75 -29.92 -1.22
CA ALA A 306 3.77 -30.21 -2.23
C ALA A 306 3.14 -30.97 -3.41
N GLY A 307 3.40 -30.51 -4.62
CA GLY A 307 2.80 -31.00 -5.86
C GLY A 307 1.67 -30.14 -6.41
N ASP A 308 1.15 -29.17 -5.64
CA ASP A 308 0.09 -28.28 -6.12
C ASP A 308 0.58 -27.45 -7.34
N PRO A 309 -0.26 -27.25 -8.37
CA PRO A 309 0.11 -26.48 -9.55
C PRO A 309 0.37 -25.01 -9.23
N ILE A 310 1.41 -24.46 -9.86
CA ILE A 310 1.70 -23.02 -9.86
C ILE A 310 1.47 -22.46 -11.25
N ASP A 311 0.69 -21.40 -11.33
CA ASP A 311 0.15 -20.86 -12.58
C ASP A 311 0.84 -19.59 -13.04
N GLN A 312 0.87 -19.39 -14.37
CA GLN A 312 1.13 -18.11 -15.02
C GLN A 312 0.01 -17.78 -16.03
N PRO A 313 -0.55 -16.57 -15.99
CA PRO A 313 -0.47 -15.63 -14.87
C PRO A 313 -1.16 -16.24 -13.63
N GLY A 314 -1.05 -15.59 -12.48
CA GLY A 314 -1.78 -16.03 -11.28
C GLY A 314 -3.29 -15.91 -11.48
N LEU A 315 -4.06 -16.62 -10.64
CA LEU A 315 -5.52 -16.66 -10.72
C LEU A 315 -6.14 -15.26 -10.78
N ILE A 316 -5.61 -14.30 -10.02
CA ILE A 316 -6.11 -12.91 -9.97
C ILE A 316 -6.13 -12.22 -11.34
N ASP A 317 -5.14 -12.50 -12.20
CA ASP A 317 -5.07 -11.99 -13.57
C ASP A 317 -5.70 -12.97 -14.59
N GLY A 318 -5.90 -14.23 -14.19
CA GLY A 318 -6.65 -15.27 -14.89
C GLY A 318 -8.17 -15.25 -14.65
N ALA A 319 -8.72 -14.12 -14.18
CA ALA A 319 -10.13 -13.95 -13.84
C ALA A 319 -10.66 -14.94 -12.77
N CYS A 320 -9.77 -15.47 -11.94
CA CYS A 320 -10.01 -16.49 -10.91
C CYS A 320 -10.71 -17.73 -11.44
N VAL A 321 -10.30 -18.19 -12.62
CA VAL A 321 -10.76 -19.45 -13.19
C VAL A 321 -9.60 -20.46 -13.06
N PRO A 322 -9.63 -21.36 -12.06
CA PRO A 322 -8.57 -22.33 -11.85
C PRO A 322 -8.51 -23.34 -12.99
N LEU A 323 -7.40 -24.06 -13.14
CA LEU A 323 -7.15 -25.05 -14.19
C LEU A 323 -8.22 -26.14 -14.26
N SER A 324 -8.84 -26.46 -13.13
CA SER A 324 -9.92 -27.44 -13.04
C SER A 324 -11.24 -26.98 -13.65
N ALA A 325 -11.41 -25.68 -13.91
CA ALA A 325 -12.64 -25.07 -14.42
C ALA A 325 -12.59 -24.83 -15.95
N ALA A 326 -13.75 -24.90 -16.59
CA ALA A 326 -13.87 -24.60 -18.01
C ALA A 326 -13.62 -23.11 -18.29
N GLY A 327 -12.83 -22.81 -19.33
CA GLY A 327 -12.50 -21.43 -19.71
C GLY A 327 -11.29 -20.84 -18.98
N ALA A 328 -10.53 -21.65 -18.24
CA ALA A 328 -9.26 -21.24 -17.64
C ALA A 328 -8.30 -20.68 -18.71
N THR A 329 -7.74 -19.51 -18.44
CA THR A 329 -6.71 -18.88 -19.27
C THR A 329 -5.31 -18.98 -18.68
N VAL A 330 -5.22 -19.41 -17.41
CA VAL A 330 -3.98 -19.71 -16.72
C VAL A 330 -3.37 -21.01 -17.25
N HIS A 331 -2.07 -21.17 -17.10
CA HIS A 331 -1.37 -22.41 -17.43
C HIS A 331 -0.30 -22.73 -16.38
N PRO A 332 -0.08 -24.03 -16.07
CA PRO A 332 0.89 -24.41 -15.04
C PRO A 332 2.31 -24.22 -15.54
N VAL A 333 3.15 -23.55 -14.74
CA VAL A 333 4.58 -23.32 -15.00
C VAL A 333 5.49 -24.05 -14.02
N GLY A 334 4.93 -24.64 -12.98
CA GLY A 334 5.63 -25.48 -12.03
C GLY A 334 4.70 -26.17 -11.06
N THR A 335 5.28 -26.87 -10.08
CA THR A 335 4.54 -27.44 -8.95
C THR A 335 5.24 -27.10 -7.64
N LEU A 336 4.48 -26.75 -6.61
CA LEU A 336 5.02 -26.41 -5.29
C LEU A 336 5.92 -27.55 -4.80
N LYS A 337 7.19 -27.24 -4.49
CA LYS A 337 8.15 -28.24 -4.04
C LYS A 337 8.21 -28.30 -2.52
N PHE A 338 8.45 -27.15 -1.90
CA PHE A 338 8.39 -26.94 -0.46
C PHE A 338 8.35 -25.44 -0.16
N TYR A 339 8.04 -25.11 1.08
CA TYR A 339 8.03 -23.75 1.60
C TYR A 339 8.70 -23.70 2.97
N VAL A 340 9.10 -22.49 3.36
CA VAL A 340 9.54 -22.16 4.71
C VAL A 340 8.29 -21.92 5.58
N PRO A 341 8.04 -22.71 6.64
CA PRO A 341 6.80 -22.59 7.40
C PRO A 341 6.67 -21.24 8.12
N LEU A 342 5.56 -20.54 7.92
CA LEU A 342 5.29 -19.25 8.57
C LEU A 342 5.01 -19.44 10.06
N ALA A 343 4.20 -20.42 10.44
CA ALA A 343 3.86 -20.67 11.84
C ALA A 343 5.02 -21.19 12.72
N SER A 344 6.21 -21.41 12.15
CA SER A 344 7.42 -21.79 12.90
C SER A 344 8.13 -20.55 13.45
N THR A 345 8.51 -20.61 14.73
CA THR A 345 9.39 -19.60 15.36
C THR A 345 10.88 -19.79 15.02
N GLN A 346 11.22 -20.89 14.34
CA GLN A 346 12.60 -21.22 13.93
C GLN A 346 12.94 -20.75 12.52
N THR A 347 12.00 -20.08 11.86
CA THR A 347 12.14 -19.54 10.49
C THR A 347 11.92 -18.04 10.53
N ASN A 348 12.56 -17.33 9.63
CA ASN A 348 12.64 -15.88 9.59
C ASN A 348 12.47 -15.31 8.18
N VAL A 349 11.98 -16.11 7.23
CA VAL A 349 11.64 -15.65 5.88
C VAL A 349 10.26 -16.11 5.43
N ASP A 350 9.67 -15.33 4.52
CA ASP A 350 8.46 -15.69 3.78
C ASP A 350 8.87 -16.19 2.40
N ALA A 351 9.11 -17.49 2.25
CA ALA A 351 9.62 -18.03 1.00
C ALA A 351 9.07 -19.42 0.68
N ALA A 352 8.84 -19.65 -0.60
CA ALA A 352 8.50 -20.94 -1.16
C ALA A 352 9.15 -21.13 -2.54
N VAL A 353 9.34 -22.40 -2.89
CA VAL A 353 9.90 -22.78 -4.19
C VAL A 353 9.01 -23.78 -4.90
N ALA A 354 8.85 -23.60 -6.21
CA ALA A 354 8.16 -24.53 -7.09
C ALA A 354 9.14 -25.14 -8.09
N SER A 355 9.04 -26.45 -8.33
CA SER A 355 9.83 -27.11 -9.37
C SER A 355 9.38 -26.61 -10.73
N VAL A 356 10.33 -26.16 -11.56
CA VAL A 356 10.03 -25.65 -12.90
C VAL A 356 9.50 -26.77 -13.79
N ALA A 357 8.37 -26.55 -14.46
CA ALA A 357 7.91 -27.45 -15.51
C ALA A 357 8.83 -27.36 -16.74
N PRO A 358 9.17 -28.48 -17.41
CA PRO A 358 10.13 -28.46 -18.51
C PRO A 358 9.79 -27.44 -19.62
N GLY A 359 10.68 -26.48 -19.86
CA GLY A 359 10.51 -25.45 -20.89
C GLY A 359 9.53 -24.34 -20.53
N ALA A 360 8.97 -24.31 -19.32
CA ALA A 360 7.97 -23.33 -18.92
C ALA A 360 8.57 -21.98 -18.48
N VAL A 361 9.82 -21.94 -18.03
CA VAL A 361 10.49 -20.72 -17.54
C VAL A 361 11.77 -20.49 -18.34
N ASP A 362 12.10 -19.23 -18.64
CA ASP A 362 13.36 -18.86 -19.26
C ASP A 362 14.54 -19.34 -18.39
N PRO A 363 15.39 -20.28 -18.87
CA PRO A 363 16.46 -20.85 -18.08
C PRO A 363 17.54 -19.85 -17.68
N ALA A 364 17.60 -18.67 -18.32
CA ALA A 364 18.50 -17.58 -17.90
C ALA A 364 18.04 -16.90 -16.60
N GLY A 365 16.79 -17.11 -16.17
CA GLY A 365 16.21 -16.42 -15.02
C GLY A 365 15.84 -14.97 -15.32
N SER A 366 15.54 -14.63 -16.58
CA SER A 366 15.17 -13.27 -16.97
C SER A 366 13.92 -12.79 -16.23
N ILE A 367 13.97 -11.58 -15.69
CA ILE A 367 12.86 -10.91 -15.03
C ILE A 367 12.40 -9.76 -15.93
N LEU A 368 11.08 -9.62 -16.09
CA LEU A 368 10.44 -8.58 -16.88
C LEU A 368 10.92 -7.19 -16.44
N GLN A 369 11.13 -6.31 -17.41
CA GLN A 369 11.48 -4.90 -17.21
C GLN A 369 12.85 -4.61 -16.57
N LEU A 370 13.72 -5.60 -16.36
CA LEU A 370 15.07 -5.35 -15.85
C LEU A 370 16.09 -4.97 -16.93
N GLY A 371 15.77 -5.20 -18.20
CA GLY A 371 16.63 -4.87 -19.33
C GLY A 371 16.53 -3.40 -19.73
N GLY A 372 17.33 -3.02 -20.73
CA GLY A 372 17.25 -1.69 -21.34
C GLY A 372 15.99 -1.49 -22.20
N PRO A 373 15.76 -0.25 -22.67
CA PRO A 373 14.66 0.06 -23.59
C PRO A 373 14.79 -0.73 -24.90
N GLY A 374 13.69 -1.35 -25.30
CA GLY A 374 13.53 -2.02 -26.59
C GLY A 374 13.24 -1.03 -27.73
N ALA A 375 12.76 -1.56 -28.86
CA ALA A 375 12.49 -0.76 -30.06
C ALA A 375 11.40 0.30 -29.88
N ASP A 376 10.40 0.02 -29.04
CA ASP A 376 9.28 0.93 -28.72
C ASP A 376 9.49 1.64 -27.37
N GLU A 377 10.76 1.77 -26.95
CA GLU A 377 11.22 2.24 -25.64
C GLU A 377 10.69 1.44 -24.43
N ALA A 378 9.90 0.39 -24.66
CA ALA A 378 9.42 -0.52 -23.63
C ALA A 378 10.59 -1.31 -23.02
N LEU A 379 10.64 -1.38 -21.69
CA LEU A 379 11.70 -2.12 -21.00
C LEU A 379 11.63 -3.62 -21.32
N THR A 380 12.78 -4.19 -21.67
CA THR A 380 12.94 -5.62 -21.97
C THR A 380 13.16 -6.45 -20.70
N ALA A 381 13.05 -7.77 -20.78
CA ALA A 381 13.43 -8.65 -19.68
C ALA A 381 14.96 -8.85 -19.65
N ALA A 382 15.54 -8.99 -18.46
CA ALA A 382 16.95 -9.33 -18.28
C ALA A 382 17.16 -10.17 -17.00
N PRO A 383 18.15 -11.07 -16.97
CA PRO A 383 18.44 -11.88 -15.78
C PRO A 383 19.14 -11.05 -14.70
N PRO A 384 18.85 -11.28 -13.40
CA PRO A 384 19.61 -10.68 -12.31
C PRO A 384 21.04 -11.26 -12.26
N MET A 385 21.91 -10.73 -11.41
CA MET A 385 23.19 -11.38 -11.12
C MET A 385 22.97 -12.74 -10.44
N ALA A 386 23.67 -13.77 -10.94
CA ALA A 386 23.68 -15.09 -10.32
C ALA A 386 24.48 -15.08 -9.01
N GLY A 387 24.09 -15.96 -8.07
CA GLY A 387 24.83 -16.19 -6.83
C GLY A 387 24.00 -15.98 -5.56
N HIS A 388 24.64 -15.46 -4.51
CA HIS A 388 24.06 -15.34 -3.17
C HIS A 388 23.57 -13.93 -2.82
N GLY A 389 23.62 -13.00 -3.79
CA GLY A 389 23.26 -11.60 -3.60
C GLY A 389 24.36 -10.74 -2.98
N GLU A 390 24.04 -9.47 -2.79
CA GLU A 390 24.89 -8.45 -2.20
C GLU A 390 24.52 -8.21 -0.73
N ALA A 391 25.53 -8.15 0.13
CA ALA A 391 25.35 -7.83 1.54
C ALA A 391 25.22 -6.31 1.75
N LEU A 392 24.25 -5.91 2.58
CA LEU A 392 24.10 -4.51 2.97
C LEU A 392 25.12 -4.12 4.03
N THR A 393 25.86 -3.05 3.77
CA THR A 393 26.90 -2.53 4.67
C THR A 393 26.88 -1.01 4.68
N ALA A 394 27.54 -0.39 5.66
CA ALA A 394 27.75 1.06 5.68
C ALA A 394 28.41 1.61 4.39
N ALA A 395 29.09 0.76 3.59
CA ALA A 395 29.79 1.18 2.39
C ALA A 395 28.88 1.33 1.16
N ASN A 396 27.70 0.69 1.14
CA ASN A 396 26.76 0.77 0.01
C ASN A 396 25.41 1.41 0.38
N LEU A 397 24.97 1.35 1.64
CA LEU A 397 23.67 1.87 2.07
C LEU A 397 23.43 3.36 1.81
N ASN A 398 24.49 4.16 1.64
CA ASN A 398 24.41 5.59 1.36
C ASN A 398 24.13 5.91 -0.12
N THR A 399 24.40 4.97 -1.03
CA THR A 399 24.20 5.15 -2.48
C THR A 399 23.29 4.09 -3.10
N LEU A 400 22.95 3.05 -2.35
CA LEU A 400 22.16 1.91 -2.83
C LEU A 400 20.74 2.35 -3.20
N GLN A 401 20.49 2.34 -4.50
CA GLN A 401 19.13 2.38 -5.05
C GLN A 401 18.68 0.94 -5.27
N VAL A 402 17.51 0.61 -4.73
CA VAL A 402 16.92 -0.71 -4.93
C VAL A 402 15.80 -0.63 -5.95
N ALA A 403 15.74 -1.61 -6.85
CA ALA A 403 14.69 -1.75 -7.84
C ALA A 403 14.05 -3.14 -7.73
N LYS A 404 12.78 -3.25 -8.11
CA LYS A 404 12.07 -4.52 -8.20
C LYS A 404 11.04 -4.48 -9.32
N SER A 405 10.82 -5.62 -9.97
CA SER A 405 9.75 -5.79 -10.97
C SER A 405 8.71 -6.77 -10.41
N GLY A 406 7.51 -6.26 -10.11
CA GLY A 406 6.43 -7.01 -9.49
C GLY A 406 5.16 -7.03 -10.34
N ARG A 407 4.25 -7.96 -10.05
CA ARG A 407 2.97 -8.12 -10.74
C ARG A 407 2.16 -6.82 -10.79
N THR A 408 2.06 -6.12 -9.67
CA THR A 408 1.09 -5.03 -9.49
C THR A 408 1.68 -3.70 -9.90
N THR A 409 2.93 -3.42 -9.52
CA THR A 409 3.53 -2.11 -9.78
C THR A 409 4.60 -2.13 -10.88
N GLY A 410 4.92 -3.30 -11.45
CA GLY A 410 5.97 -3.43 -12.44
C GLY A 410 7.31 -3.01 -11.85
N LEU A 411 8.16 -2.41 -12.69
CA LEU A 411 9.42 -1.84 -12.26
C LEU A 411 9.22 -0.57 -11.45
N THR A 412 9.67 -0.61 -10.20
CA THR A 412 9.76 0.57 -9.32
C THR A 412 11.13 0.61 -8.65
N CYS A 413 11.49 1.78 -8.12
CA CYS A 413 12.76 2.03 -7.47
C CYS A 413 12.62 2.91 -6.23
N SER A 414 13.45 2.65 -5.22
CA SER A 414 13.57 3.44 -3.99
C SER A 414 14.94 3.24 -3.35
N THR A 415 15.08 3.57 -2.06
CA THR A 415 16.30 3.41 -1.25
C THR A 415 15.99 2.68 0.05
N VAL A 416 16.99 1.99 0.59
CA VAL A 416 16.90 1.40 1.94
C VAL A 416 16.87 2.52 2.97
N ASP A 417 15.86 2.51 3.84
CA ASP A 417 15.64 3.50 4.91
C ASP A 417 15.83 2.91 6.32
N SER A 418 15.71 1.59 6.45
CA SER A 418 16.04 0.89 7.69
C SER A 418 16.62 -0.50 7.46
N VAL A 419 17.42 -0.93 8.43
CA VAL A 419 18.02 -2.26 8.53
C VAL A 419 17.78 -2.82 9.93
N ASP A 420 18.13 -4.08 10.17
CA ASP A 420 17.88 -4.75 11.47
C ASP A 420 16.42 -4.64 11.92
N LEU A 421 15.47 -4.58 10.97
CA LEU A 421 14.07 -4.33 11.30
C LEU A 421 13.43 -5.60 11.87
N THR A 422 12.94 -5.50 13.10
CA THR A 422 12.01 -6.46 13.71
C THR A 422 10.58 -6.02 13.46
N VAL A 423 9.72 -6.86 12.88
CA VAL A 423 8.36 -6.49 12.48
C VAL A 423 7.35 -7.63 12.62
N LYS A 424 6.10 -7.29 12.95
CA LYS A 424 4.95 -8.20 12.96
C LYS A 424 4.17 -8.09 11.66
N VAL A 425 3.86 -9.24 11.05
CA VAL A 425 3.03 -9.36 9.85
C VAL A 425 1.91 -10.36 10.10
N ASP A 426 0.70 -9.98 9.73
CA ASP A 426 -0.53 -10.76 9.91
C ASP A 426 -0.82 -11.59 8.63
N TYR A 427 -0.99 -12.90 8.79
CA TYR A 427 -1.31 -13.85 7.72
C TYR A 427 -2.70 -14.45 7.90
N TYR A 428 -3.32 -14.84 6.80
CA TYR A 428 -4.71 -15.29 6.72
C TYR A 428 -4.83 -16.64 6.01
N ARG A 429 -5.95 -17.33 6.25
CA ARG A 429 -6.27 -18.60 5.58
C ARG A 429 -6.97 -18.40 4.24
N ASP A 430 -7.50 -17.21 4.03
CA ASP A 430 -8.37 -16.85 2.91
C ASP A 430 -7.88 -15.54 2.26
N CYS A 431 -8.20 -15.37 0.98
CA CYS A 431 -7.85 -14.17 0.21
C CYS A 431 -8.64 -12.94 0.66
N ALA A 432 -9.80 -13.17 1.27
CA ALA A 432 -10.63 -12.11 1.80
C ALA A 432 -10.10 -11.49 3.11
N GLU A 433 -9.04 -12.07 3.69
CA GLU A 433 -8.48 -11.72 5.00
C GLU A 433 -9.54 -11.76 6.13
N THR A 434 -10.50 -12.68 6.05
CA THR A 434 -11.57 -12.84 7.05
C THR A 434 -11.29 -13.93 8.08
N GLU A 435 -10.33 -14.82 7.79
CA GLU A 435 -9.93 -15.92 8.64
C GLU A 435 -8.45 -15.78 9.05
N PRO A 436 -8.14 -15.10 10.17
CA PRO A 436 -6.77 -14.96 10.65
C PRO A 436 -6.08 -16.32 10.85
N TYR A 437 -4.84 -16.43 10.39
CA TYR A 437 -4.02 -17.63 10.55
C TYR A 437 -2.94 -17.43 11.63
N TYR A 438 -2.00 -16.52 11.39
CA TYR A 438 -0.82 -16.37 12.22
C TYR A 438 -0.22 -14.97 12.10
N THR A 439 0.12 -14.35 13.23
CA THR A 439 0.94 -13.14 13.25
C THR A 439 2.39 -13.53 13.46
N LYS A 440 3.23 -13.40 12.44
CA LYS A 440 4.66 -13.73 12.52
C LYS A 440 5.48 -12.52 12.88
N THR A 441 6.45 -12.70 13.78
CA THR A 441 7.50 -11.69 14.02
C THR A 441 8.74 -12.10 13.23
N TYR A 442 9.18 -11.21 12.35
CA TYR A 442 10.43 -11.29 11.62
C TYR A 442 11.47 -10.39 12.28
N VAL A 443 12.75 -10.77 12.22
CA VAL A 443 13.90 -9.97 12.69
C VAL A 443 14.90 -9.79 11.56
N ASN A 444 15.81 -8.81 11.64
CA ASN A 444 16.85 -8.61 10.61
C ASN A 444 16.29 -8.33 9.20
N GLN A 445 15.16 -7.61 9.11
CA GLN A 445 14.52 -7.30 7.83
C GLN A 445 15.05 -5.99 7.25
N ILE A 446 14.88 -5.82 5.93
CA ILE A 446 15.24 -4.62 5.19
C ILE A 446 13.98 -3.77 5.02
N GLY A 447 14.03 -2.50 5.43
CA GLY A 447 12.97 -1.53 5.19
C GLY A 447 13.34 -0.55 4.08
N ILE A 448 12.46 -0.45 3.08
CA ILE A 448 12.63 0.35 1.87
C ILE A 448 11.60 1.48 1.91
N ALA A 449 12.05 2.73 1.73
CA ALA A 449 11.17 3.89 1.86
C ALA A 449 10.15 4.00 0.72
N GLY A 450 9.05 4.69 1.01
CA GLY A 450 8.10 5.16 0.01
C GLY A 450 6.79 4.40 0.01
N ASP A 451 5.76 5.04 -0.53
CA ASP A 451 4.41 4.49 -0.63
C ASP A 451 4.10 3.94 -2.02
N HIS A 452 4.98 4.11 -3.00
CA HIS A 452 4.77 3.62 -4.37
C HIS A 452 5.87 2.66 -4.82
N PHE A 453 6.78 2.26 -3.91
CA PHE A 453 7.74 1.20 -4.21
C PHE A 453 7.04 -0.14 -4.42
N THR A 454 6.06 -0.50 -3.59
CA THR A 454 5.31 -1.76 -3.70
C THR A 454 3.81 -1.57 -3.41
N ASP A 455 3.00 -2.50 -3.92
CA ASP A 455 1.62 -2.72 -3.51
C ASP A 455 1.34 -4.23 -3.38
N SER A 456 0.15 -4.60 -2.92
CA SER A 456 -0.29 -5.99 -2.84
C SER A 456 -0.20 -6.67 -4.20
N GLY A 457 0.33 -7.89 -4.20
CA GLY A 457 0.63 -8.66 -5.39
C GLY A 457 2.08 -8.56 -5.89
N ASP A 458 2.83 -7.56 -5.42
CA ASP A 458 4.29 -7.55 -5.65
C ASP A 458 5.01 -8.55 -4.75
N SER A 459 4.32 -9.14 -3.76
CA SER A 459 4.83 -10.20 -2.91
C SER A 459 5.56 -11.27 -3.72
N GLY A 460 6.80 -11.56 -3.34
CA GLY A 460 7.69 -12.48 -4.03
C GLY A 460 8.58 -11.81 -5.06
N ALA A 461 8.43 -10.52 -5.36
CA ALA A 461 9.34 -9.82 -6.26
C ALA A 461 10.76 -9.75 -5.67
N LEU A 462 11.75 -10.05 -6.52
CA LEU A 462 13.16 -9.92 -6.18
C LEU A 462 13.54 -8.43 -6.15
N VAL A 463 14.10 -8.00 -5.01
CA VAL A 463 14.67 -6.66 -4.83
C VAL A 463 16.15 -6.71 -5.19
N LEU A 464 16.59 -5.79 -6.04
CA LEU A 464 17.91 -5.75 -6.65
C LEU A 464 18.59 -4.41 -6.37
N ASP A 465 19.92 -4.38 -6.31
CA ASP A 465 20.68 -3.15 -6.53
C ASP A 465 20.50 -2.71 -7.99
N ALA A 466 19.96 -1.50 -8.18
CA ALA A 466 19.69 -0.94 -9.50
C ALA A 466 20.96 -0.65 -10.31
N ALA A 467 22.14 -0.50 -9.67
CA ALA A 467 23.39 -0.21 -10.37
C ALA A 467 24.01 -1.44 -11.04
N ASN A 468 23.71 -2.65 -10.54
CA ASN A 468 24.45 -3.85 -10.95
C ASN A 468 23.60 -5.14 -11.04
N ALA A 469 22.28 -5.05 -10.78
CA ALA A 469 21.34 -6.16 -10.75
C ALA A 469 21.65 -7.26 -9.72
N GLN A 470 22.41 -6.95 -8.66
CA GLN A 470 22.65 -7.87 -7.54
C GLN A 470 21.39 -8.06 -6.70
N PRO A 471 21.01 -9.31 -6.39
CA PRO A 471 19.96 -9.58 -5.42
C PRO A 471 20.26 -8.98 -4.05
N VAL A 472 19.29 -8.27 -3.47
CA VAL A 472 19.36 -7.67 -2.13
C VAL A 472 18.36 -8.34 -1.19
N GLY A 473 17.13 -8.58 -1.66
CA GLY A 473 16.08 -9.17 -0.84
C GLY A 473 14.88 -9.72 -1.61
N LEU A 474 13.96 -10.33 -0.89
CA LEU A 474 12.67 -10.80 -1.39
C LEU A 474 11.56 -10.00 -0.70
N TYR A 475 10.81 -9.21 -1.44
CA TYR A 475 9.71 -8.41 -0.89
C TYR A 475 8.57 -9.33 -0.41
N PHE A 476 7.99 -9.03 0.76
CA PHE A 476 6.90 -9.85 1.32
C PHE A 476 5.79 -9.07 2.05
N ALA A 477 6.03 -7.85 2.52
CA ALA A 477 5.03 -7.07 3.24
C ALA A 477 5.34 -5.57 3.17
N GLY A 478 4.36 -4.72 3.40
CA GLY A 478 4.57 -3.28 3.51
C GLY A 478 3.29 -2.59 3.99
N GLY A 479 3.37 -1.29 4.27
CA GLY A 479 2.23 -0.52 4.71
C GLY A 479 2.39 0.97 4.48
N SER A 480 1.27 1.68 4.62
CA SER A 480 1.11 3.11 4.34
C SER A 480 0.34 3.79 5.47
N ASP A 481 0.40 5.11 5.54
CA ASP A 481 -0.55 5.94 6.30
C ASP A 481 -1.74 6.45 5.46
N GLY A 482 -1.77 6.08 4.17
CA GLY A 482 -2.78 6.55 3.20
C GLY A 482 -2.57 8.00 2.74
N LYS A 483 -1.47 8.64 3.14
CA LYS A 483 -1.14 10.05 2.87
C LYS A 483 0.22 10.21 2.18
N GLY A 484 0.70 9.14 1.54
CA GLY A 484 1.94 9.13 0.79
C GLY A 484 3.19 8.82 1.63
N ASN A 485 3.04 8.42 2.90
CA ASN A 485 4.14 7.86 3.69
C ASN A 485 3.97 6.34 3.79
N GLY A 486 5.03 5.59 3.52
CA GLY A 486 5.00 4.14 3.55
C GLY A 486 6.39 3.53 3.68
N ILE A 487 6.40 2.23 3.97
CA ILE A 487 7.60 1.41 3.99
C ILE A 487 7.28 0.01 3.44
N SER A 488 8.21 -0.52 2.66
CA SER A 488 8.18 -1.88 2.12
C SER A 488 9.24 -2.72 2.80
N ILE A 489 8.91 -3.97 3.15
CA ILE A 489 9.77 -4.89 3.89
C ILE A 489 10.19 -6.05 2.99
N ALA A 490 11.49 -6.33 2.99
CA ALA A 490 12.08 -7.45 2.28
C ALA A 490 12.90 -8.34 3.23
N ASN A 491 12.80 -9.66 3.02
CA ASN A 491 13.73 -10.61 3.61
C ASN A 491 15.10 -10.46 2.93
N PRO A 492 16.23 -10.39 3.66
CA PRO A 492 17.55 -10.45 3.04
C PRO A 492 17.69 -11.70 2.17
N ILE A 493 18.20 -11.55 0.95
CA ILE A 493 18.24 -12.67 0.00
C ILE A 493 19.13 -13.81 0.49
N GLY A 494 20.20 -13.50 1.23
CA GLY A 494 21.05 -14.50 1.87
C GLY A 494 20.26 -15.39 2.84
N ASP A 495 19.47 -14.78 3.74
CA ASP A 495 18.63 -15.49 4.70
C ASP A 495 17.60 -16.39 3.99
N VAL A 496 17.02 -15.90 2.88
CA VAL A 496 16.10 -16.70 2.04
C VAL A 496 16.80 -17.93 1.48
N LEU A 497 17.96 -17.77 0.85
CA LEU A 497 18.71 -18.88 0.26
C LEU A 497 19.19 -19.87 1.32
N ASP A 498 19.59 -19.41 2.49
CA ASP A 498 20.03 -20.26 3.60
C ASP A 498 18.88 -21.10 4.17
N GLU A 499 17.70 -20.51 4.38
CA GLU A 499 16.52 -21.24 4.87
C GLU A 499 16.00 -22.25 3.83
N LEU A 500 15.99 -21.88 2.55
CA LEU A 500 15.68 -22.81 1.47
C LEU A 500 16.71 -23.93 1.38
N SER A 501 17.99 -23.64 1.59
CA SER A 501 19.06 -24.65 1.59
C SER A 501 18.90 -25.64 2.73
N SER A 502 18.62 -25.14 3.92
CA SER A 502 18.31 -25.95 5.10
C SER A 502 17.09 -26.85 4.88
N ARG A 503 16.02 -26.29 4.30
CA ARG A 503 14.78 -27.02 4.03
C ARG A 503 14.92 -28.05 2.90
N GLY A 504 15.65 -27.71 1.84
CA GLY A 504 15.85 -28.55 0.66
C GLY A 504 16.95 -29.58 0.82
N GLY A 505 17.84 -29.44 1.81
CA GLY A 505 18.98 -30.33 2.01
C GLY A 505 20.08 -30.19 0.95
N SER A 506 20.11 -29.06 0.23
CA SER A 506 21.09 -28.73 -0.81
C SER A 506 21.28 -27.22 -0.84
N ALA A 507 22.48 -26.74 -1.17
CA ALA A 507 22.73 -25.30 -1.28
C ALA A 507 21.96 -24.69 -2.46
N PHE A 508 21.31 -23.55 -2.24
CA PHE A 508 20.59 -22.77 -3.25
C PHE A 508 21.36 -21.50 -3.62
N SER A 509 21.20 -21.08 -4.87
CA SER A 509 21.69 -19.79 -5.38
C SER A 509 20.73 -19.22 -6.43
N VAL A 510 20.74 -17.90 -6.62
CA VAL A 510 20.00 -17.24 -7.69
C VAL A 510 20.62 -17.61 -9.04
N VAL A 511 19.77 -17.98 -10.00
CA VAL A 511 20.13 -18.19 -11.40
C VAL A 511 20.07 -16.84 -12.12
N GLY A 512 21.07 -16.56 -12.95
CA GLY A 512 21.16 -15.28 -13.63
C GLY A 512 22.42 -15.11 -14.49
N THR A 513 22.78 -13.85 -14.75
CA THR A 513 23.99 -13.46 -15.47
C THR A 513 25.22 -13.40 -14.55
N THR A 514 26.41 -13.44 -15.16
CA THR A 514 27.69 -13.19 -14.46
C THR A 514 28.27 -11.82 -14.79
N ALA A 515 27.59 -11.05 -15.65
CA ALA A 515 27.96 -9.69 -16.02
C ALA A 515 26.92 -8.71 -15.46
N ALA A 516 27.37 -7.83 -14.58
CA ALA A 516 26.53 -6.79 -13.99
C ALA A 516 25.96 -5.87 -15.07
N HIS A 517 24.73 -5.42 -14.86
CA HIS A 517 24.09 -4.40 -15.68
C HIS A 517 23.22 -3.50 -14.80
N GLU A 518 23.00 -2.28 -15.27
CA GLU A 518 22.08 -1.36 -14.63
C GLU A 518 20.62 -1.77 -14.88
N VAL A 519 19.76 -1.44 -13.93
CA VAL A 519 18.30 -1.55 -13.99
C VAL A 519 17.72 -0.14 -13.93
N ALA A 520 16.73 0.15 -14.77
CA ALA A 520 16.09 1.47 -14.75
C ALA A 520 15.47 1.76 -13.38
N CYS A 521 15.79 2.91 -12.79
CA CYS A 521 15.27 3.31 -11.48
C CYS A 521 14.05 4.23 -11.66
N LEU A 522 12.83 3.67 -11.74
CA LEU A 522 11.58 4.42 -11.86
C LEU A 522 11.04 4.76 -10.46
N LYS A 523 11.21 6.03 -10.04
CA LYS A 523 10.86 6.47 -8.67
C LYS A 523 9.52 7.20 -8.65
N TYR A 524 8.50 6.54 -8.12
CA TYR A 524 7.15 7.09 -8.04
C TYR A 524 6.92 7.94 -6.79
N ASP A 525 7.69 7.76 -5.72
CA ASP A 525 7.58 8.60 -4.53
C ASP A 525 8.34 9.93 -4.71
N THR A 526 7.76 11.03 -4.22
CA THR A 526 8.48 12.31 -4.15
C THR A 526 9.56 12.25 -3.05
N ALA A 527 10.48 13.22 -3.04
CA ALA A 527 11.48 13.28 -1.98
C ALA A 527 10.83 13.48 -0.60
N ALA A 528 11.38 12.83 0.43
CA ALA A 528 10.95 13.01 1.82
C ALA A 528 11.05 14.49 2.20
N GLY A 529 9.94 15.08 2.67
CA GLY A 529 9.88 16.49 3.09
C GLY A 529 8.76 17.35 2.49
N GLU A 530 7.99 16.84 1.52
CA GLU A 530 6.87 17.59 0.89
C GLU A 530 5.48 17.24 1.44
N THR A 531 5.33 16.16 2.21
CA THR A 531 4.06 15.85 2.88
C THR A 531 3.94 16.72 4.13
N ALA A 532 2.87 17.52 4.24
CA ALA A 532 2.59 18.28 5.44
C ALA A 532 2.33 17.31 6.60
N GLY A 533 3.36 17.04 7.41
CA GLY A 533 3.24 16.23 8.61
C GLY A 533 2.15 16.78 9.55
N PRO A 534 1.61 15.94 10.44
CA PRO A 534 0.53 16.33 11.36
C PRO A 534 0.84 17.66 12.08
N GLU A 535 -0.19 18.49 12.21
CA GLU A 535 -0.04 19.78 12.88
C GLU A 535 0.33 19.57 14.35
N VAL A 536 1.31 20.36 14.82
CA VAL A 536 1.70 20.39 16.22
C VAL A 536 0.65 21.19 16.99
N SER A 537 0.09 20.60 18.04
CA SER A 537 -0.90 21.29 18.88
C SER A 537 -0.34 22.59 19.47
N ASP A 538 -1.20 23.58 19.69
CA ASP A 538 -0.80 24.90 20.24
C ASP A 538 -0.03 24.75 21.56
N GLY A 539 -0.49 23.88 22.46
CA GLY A 539 0.19 23.64 23.73
C GLY A 539 1.58 22.98 23.59
N ALA A 540 1.76 22.11 22.60
CA ALA A 540 3.07 21.53 22.30
C ALA A 540 4.01 22.58 21.67
N ARG A 541 3.48 23.44 20.80
CA ARG A 541 4.22 24.56 20.21
C ARG A 541 4.68 25.56 21.27
N GLU A 542 3.78 25.98 22.17
CA GLU A 542 4.10 26.91 23.27
C GLU A 542 5.16 26.32 24.21
N ARG A 543 5.08 25.02 24.51
CA ARG A 543 6.08 24.34 25.34
C ARG A 543 7.45 24.32 24.65
N ALA A 544 7.50 23.94 23.38
CA ALA A 544 8.74 23.95 22.61
C ALA A 544 9.33 25.36 22.49
N GLN A 545 8.48 26.38 22.34
CA GLN A 545 8.89 27.78 22.32
C GLN A 545 9.52 28.24 23.64
N PHE A 546 8.84 27.97 24.76
CA PHE A 546 9.39 28.27 26.07
C PHE A 546 10.76 27.62 26.28
N VAL A 547 10.91 26.34 25.92
CA VAL A 547 12.17 25.61 26.05
C VAL A 547 13.25 26.20 25.14
N ALA A 548 12.93 26.52 23.89
CA ALA A 548 13.88 27.11 22.95
C ALA A 548 14.42 28.47 23.44
N GLU A 549 13.54 29.33 23.97
CA GLU A 549 13.89 30.68 24.42
C GLU A 549 14.60 30.71 25.78
N THR A 550 14.37 29.72 26.64
CA THR A 550 14.88 29.75 28.03
C THR A 550 15.97 28.72 28.30
N LEU A 551 15.72 27.45 27.97
CA LEU A 551 16.60 26.34 28.32
C LEU A 551 17.64 26.06 27.23
N ALA A 552 17.29 26.31 25.96
CA ALA A 552 18.18 26.09 24.82
C ALA A 552 19.06 27.30 24.49
N ALA A 553 18.65 28.52 24.86
CA ALA A 553 19.43 29.74 24.59
C ALA A 553 20.91 29.67 25.04
N PRO A 554 21.28 29.04 26.18
CA PRO A 554 22.68 28.86 26.57
C PRO A 554 23.50 27.91 25.66
N LEU A 555 22.86 27.13 24.78
CA LEU A 555 23.56 26.27 23.82
C LEU A 555 24.24 27.08 22.72
N VAL A 556 23.76 28.30 22.44
CA VAL A 556 24.32 29.16 21.39
C VAL A 556 25.78 29.49 21.69
N ASN A 557 26.66 29.02 20.82
CA ASN A 557 28.10 29.20 20.93
C ASN A 557 28.74 29.16 19.54
N ASN A 558 28.95 30.34 18.98
CA ASN A 558 29.50 30.51 17.63
C ASN A 558 30.92 29.93 17.47
N GLU A 559 31.73 29.94 18.54
CA GLU A 559 33.07 29.32 18.52
C GLU A 559 32.96 27.81 18.30
N LYS A 560 31.99 27.19 18.97
CA LYS A 560 31.62 25.78 18.87
C LYS A 560 30.71 25.44 17.69
N GLY A 561 30.31 26.44 16.91
CA GLY A 561 29.51 26.26 15.70
C GLY A 561 28.00 26.15 15.90
N ILE A 562 27.48 26.41 17.11
CA ILE A 562 26.04 26.55 17.32
C ILE A 562 25.67 28.03 17.17
N LEU A 563 24.91 28.34 16.12
CA LEU A 563 24.64 29.71 15.66
C LEU A 563 23.42 30.32 16.35
N ALA A 564 22.35 29.54 16.51
CA ALA A 564 21.09 29.99 17.09
C ALA A 564 20.22 28.81 17.51
N THR A 565 19.19 29.09 18.32
CA THR A 565 18.12 28.14 18.64
C THR A 565 16.76 28.73 18.29
N ALA A 566 15.83 27.91 17.83
CA ALA A 566 14.47 28.30 17.49
C ALA A 566 13.46 27.19 17.83
N THR A 567 12.19 27.45 17.57
CA THR A 567 11.11 26.46 17.74
C THR A 567 10.74 25.89 16.40
N GLY A 568 10.53 24.58 16.36
CA GLY A 568 10.16 23.85 15.15
C GLY A 568 9.28 22.64 15.43
N LYS A 569 9.28 21.72 14.49
CA LYS A 569 8.58 20.44 14.56
C LYS A 569 9.60 19.31 14.54
N SER A 570 9.33 18.26 15.28
CA SER A 570 10.13 17.03 15.26
C SER A 570 9.81 16.24 13.99
N LEU A 571 10.83 15.88 13.21
CA LEU A 571 10.71 14.94 12.09
C LEU A 571 10.75 13.50 12.60
N ASP A 572 11.52 13.24 13.68
CA ASP A 572 11.53 11.93 14.34
C ASP A 572 10.23 11.61 15.09
N ALA A 573 9.36 12.59 15.32
CA ALA A 573 8.09 12.40 16.01
C ALA A 573 7.02 13.34 15.44
N PRO A 574 6.45 13.00 14.28
CA PRO A 574 5.47 13.85 13.63
C PRO A 574 4.29 14.18 14.56
N GLY A 575 4.01 15.48 14.70
CA GLY A 575 2.98 16.02 15.60
C GLY A 575 3.53 16.55 16.93
N GLU A 576 4.82 16.34 17.22
CA GLU A 576 5.51 16.94 18.38
C GLU A 576 6.28 18.22 18.01
N GLY A 577 6.41 19.13 18.97
CA GLY A 577 7.28 20.30 18.84
C GLY A 577 8.75 19.94 19.06
N ALA A 578 9.65 20.68 18.43
CA ALA A 578 11.10 20.52 18.57
C ALA A 578 11.80 21.85 18.87
N VAL A 579 12.99 21.77 19.45
CA VAL A 579 13.96 22.87 19.53
C VAL A 579 14.88 22.77 18.32
N ILE A 580 14.76 23.69 17.39
CA ILE A 580 15.70 23.81 16.28
C ILE A 580 17.03 24.34 16.82
N VAL A 581 18.13 23.68 16.47
CA VAL A 581 19.50 24.08 16.76
C VAL A 581 20.20 24.32 15.42
N TYR A 582 20.44 25.59 15.10
CA TYR A 582 21.13 25.95 13.87
C TYR A 582 22.64 25.83 14.06
N VAL A 583 23.28 25.10 13.17
CA VAL A 583 24.71 24.80 13.23
C VAL A 583 25.44 25.26 11.97
N ASP A 584 26.69 25.68 12.16
CA ASP A 584 27.57 26.09 11.07
C ASP A 584 27.95 24.89 10.19
N ALA A 585 27.44 24.87 8.96
CA ALA A 585 27.69 23.81 7.99
C ALA A 585 29.18 23.59 7.69
N ALA A 586 30.02 24.63 7.78
CA ALA A 586 31.46 24.50 7.57
C ALA A 586 32.14 23.74 8.72
N LYS A 587 31.61 23.86 9.94
CA LYS A 587 32.14 23.20 11.14
C LYS A 587 31.62 21.77 11.30
N LEU A 588 30.49 21.43 10.69
CA LEU A 588 29.99 20.04 10.63
C LEU A 588 30.91 19.12 9.82
N LYS A 589 31.58 19.64 8.77
CA LYS A 589 32.41 18.84 7.85
C LYS A 589 33.83 18.55 8.33
N THR A 590 34.30 19.23 9.38
CA THR A 590 35.63 19.03 9.95
C THR A 590 35.51 18.11 11.17
N ALA A 591 35.97 16.87 11.03
CA ALA A 591 35.83 15.75 11.98
C ALA A 591 36.53 15.90 13.36
N GLU A 592 36.43 17.07 14.00
CA GLU A 592 36.63 17.22 15.45
C GLU A 592 35.31 16.85 16.15
N PRO A 593 35.34 16.34 17.41
CA PRO A 593 34.12 15.89 18.08
C PRO A 593 33.16 17.08 18.17
N GLN A 594 32.12 17.03 17.35
CA GLN A 594 31.13 18.08 17.23
C GLN A 594 30.62 18.41 18.63
N THR A 595 30.36 19.69 18.87
CA THR A 595 29.63 20.17 20.02
C THR A 595 28.44 19.25 20.24
N ALA A 596 28.47 18.44 21.30
CA ALA A 596 27.42 17.45 21.54
C ALA A 596 26.10 18.19 21.76
N ILE A 597 25.26 18.24 20.72
CA ILE A 597 23.91 18.76 20.81
C ILE A 597 23.11 17.67 21.52
N PRO A 598 22.53 17.95 22.70
CA PRO A 598 21.71 16.97 23.39
C PRO A 598 20.55 16.54 22.49
N GLU A 599 20.16 15.26 22.51
CA GLU A 599 19.00 14.80 21.74
C GLU A 599 17.69 15.46 22.23
N THR A 600 17.68 15.91 23.49
CA THR A 600 16.58 16.69 24.07
C THR A 600 17.08 17.85 24.93
N VAL A 601 16.30 18.93 24.97
CA VAL A 601 16.45 20.05 25.91
C VAL A 601 15.14 20.21 26.64
N GLY A 602 15.15 20.19 27.98
CA GLY A 602 13.91 20.30 28.76
C GLY A 602 12.86 19.22 28.45
N GLY A 603 13.29 18.05 27.95
CA GLY A 603 12.41 16.96 27.50
C GLY A 603 11.81 17.15 26.10
N ILE A 604 12.17 18.22 25.38
CA ILE A 604 11.78 18.47 23.99
C ILE A 604 12.92 18.06 23.07
N ARG A 605 12.60 17.36 21.98
CA ARG A 605 13.58 16.90 20.98
C ARG A 605 14.32 18.08 20.35
N THR A 606 15.59 17.88 20.03
CA THR A 606 16.35 18.85 19.23
C THR A 606 16.34 18.45 17.76
N GLN A 607 16.19 19.42 16.87
CA GLN A 607 16.35 19.26 15.42
C GLN A 607 17.56 20.08 14.97
N VAL A 608 18.52 19.45 14.28
CA VAL A 608 19.78 20.06 13.89
C VAL A 608 19.71 20.50 12.43
N ILE A 609 19.78 21.81 12.19
CA ILE A 609 19.74 22.37 10.84
C ILE A 609 21.09 23.00 10.51
N ALA A 610 21.76 22.43 9.50
CA ALA A 610 22.98 22.98 8.94
C ALA A 610 22.67 24.24 8.12
N THR A 611 23.33 25.35 8.46
CA THR A 611 23.19 26.64 7.78
C THR A 611 24.46 27.47 7.95
N ASP A 612 24.43 28.72 7.54
CA ASP A 612 25.50 29.68 7.77
C ASP A 612 24.96 30.96 8.44
N ALA A 613 25.84 31.73 9.07
CA ALA A 613 25.47 32.92 9.83
C ALA A 613 24.83 34.02 8.95
N LEU A 614 25.15 34.08 7.66
CA LEU A 614 24.58 35.06 6.73
C LEU A 614 23.15 34.69 6.34
N SER A 615 22.89 33.40 6.10
CA SER A 615 21.57 32.86 5.81
C SER A 615 20.62 33.08 7.00
N LEU A 616 21.07 32.78 8.22
CA LEU A 616 20.32 33.08 9.45
C LEU A 616 20.04 34.57 9.64
N ALA A 617 21.05 35.43 9.44
CA ALA A 617 20.88 36.88 9.59
C ALA A 617 19.89 37.47 8.57
N ARG A 618 19.66 36.77 7.45
CA ARG A 618 18.71 37.16 6.39
C ARG A 618 17.34 36.51 6.52
N GLY A 619 17.14 35.56 7.45
CA GLY A 619 15.90 34.80 7.58
C GLY A 619 15.62 33.91 6.37
N VAL A 620 16.67 33.35 5.76
CA VAL A 620 16.60 32.47 4.57
C VAL A 620 17.23 31.11 4.83
N GLU A 621 17.43 30.75 6.10
CA GLU A 621 17.86 29.43 6.52
C GLU A 621 16.86 28.33 6.11
N PRO A 622 17.34 27.07 5.95
CA PRO A 622 16.45 25.95 5.67
C PRO A 622 15.40 25.74 6.76
N ALA A 623 14.18 25.39 6.38
CA ALA A 623 13.09 25.10 7.31
C ALA A 623 13.19 23.71 7.96
N ALA A 624 14.03 22.82 7.43
CA ALA A 624 14.25 21.46 7.88
C ALA A 624 15.69 21.00 7.57
N PRO A 625 16.19 19.94 8.23
CA PRO A 625 17.46 19.31 7.89
C PRO A 625 17.45 18.78 6.45
N ALA A 626 18.62 18.78 5.80
CA ALA A 626 18.79 18.10 4.52
C ALA A 626 18.83 16.59 4.77
N VAL A 627 17.73 15.89 4.44
CA VAL A 627 17.66 14.43 4.50
C VAL A 627 18.06 13.88 3.13
N GLU A 628 19.27 13.31 3.05
CA GLU A 628 19.71 12.57 1.88
C GLU A 628 19.10 11.16 1.91
N ALA A 629 18.63 10.66 0.76
CA ALA A 629 18.08 9.32 0.67
C ALA A 629 19.16 8.25 0.97
N GLY A 630 18.74 7.13 1.55
CA GLY A 630 19.66 6.08 2.02
C GLY A 630 20.14 6.30 3.45
N ILE A 631 21.00 5.39 3.94
CA ILE A 631 21.54 5.44 5.31
C ILE A 631 23.01 5.86 5.24
N HIS A 632 23.34 7.00 5.83
CA HIS A 632 24.67 7.64 5.78
C HIS A 632 25.44 7.48 7.10
N LEU A 633 25.26 6.33 7.75
CA LEU A 633 25.85 6.03 9.05
C LEU A 633 27.14 5.20 8.90
N THR A 634 28.08 5.40 9.84
CA THR A 634 29.29 4.58 9.90
C THR A 634 28.97 3.14 10.32
N ALA A 635 29.82 2.18 9.95
CA ALA A 635 29.67 0.78 10.37
C ALA A 635 29.62 0.61 11.89
N ALA A 636 30.36 1.43 12.64
CA ALA A 636 30.33 1.41 14.11
C ALA A 636 28.98 1.90 14.67
N ALA A 637 28.40 2.95 14.06
CA ALA A 637 27.09 3.46 14.46
C ALA A 637 25.98 2.43 14.17
N LEU A 638 25.98 1.82 12.98
CA LEU A 638 25.03 0.74 12.65
C LEU A 638 25.17 -0.46 13.58
N THR A 639 26.40 -0.91 13.85
CA THR A 639 26.65 -2.03 14.77
C THR A 639 26.14 -1.73 16.18
N HIS A 640 26.40 -0.52 16.68
CA HIS A 640 25.90 -0.10 17.99
C HIS A 640 24.37 -0.05 17.99
N ALA A 641 23.76 0.52 16.95
CA ALA A 641 22.32 0.63 16.83
C ALA A 641 21.62 -0.74 16.76
N GLY A 642 22.16 -1.70 16.02
CA GLY A 642 21.63 -3.06 15.96
C GLY A 642 21.78 -3.85 17.28
N VAL A 643 22.69 -3.46 18.18
CA VAL A 643 22.73 -4.00 19.55
C VAL A 643 21.59 -3.41 20.39
N VAL A 644 21.35 -2.11 20.27
CA VAL A 644 20.26 -1.42 20.99
C VAL A 644 18.90 -1.92 20.50
N GLU A 645 18.69 -2.05 19.18
CA GLU A 645 17.46 -2.61 18.60
C GLU A 645 17.13 -3.96 19.25
N ARG A 646 18.05 -4.92 19.20
CA ARG A 646 17.84 -6.27 19.75
C ARG A 646 17.58 -6.28 21.26
N GLN A 647 18.12 -5.31 21.98
CA GLN A 647 17.88 -5.18 23.42
C GLN A 647 16.47 -4.67 23.74
N TYR A 648 15.92 -3.77 22.91
CA TYR A 648 14.71 -3.02 23.24
C TYR A 648 13.46 -3.37 22.41
N ALA A 649 13.62 -3.96 21.22
CA ALA A 649 12.52 -4.22 20.29
C ALA A 649 11.38 -5.03 20.93
N SER A 650 11.70 -6.16 21.59
CA SER A 650 10.69 -7.01 22.24
C SER A 650 9.89 -6.26 23.33
N ALA A 651 10.56 -5.39 24.10
CA ALA A 651 9.90 -4.61 25.14
C ALA A 651 8.98 -3.54 24.56
N LEU A 652 9.42 -2.83 23.51
CA LEU A 652 8.59 -1.84 22.80
C LEU A 652 7.38 -2.50 22.15
N MET A 653 7.59 -3.61 21.43
CA MET A 653 6.55 -4.36 20.71
C MET A 653 5.62 -5.16 21.64
N SER A 654 5.78 -5.06 22.97
CA SER A 654 4.79 -5.51 23.94
C SER A 654 3.59 -4.54 24.05
N ASP A 655 3.78 -3.29 23.60
CA ASP A 655 2.68 -2.36 23.36
C ASP A 655 1.96 -2.76 22.05
N PRO A 656 0.64 -3.04 22.07
CA PRO A 656 -0.09 -3.43 20.87
C PRO A 656 -0.10 -2.36 19.77
N ALA A 657 0.14 -1.09 20.12
CA ALA A 657 0.26 0.00 19.16
C ALA A 657 1.58 -0.04 18.37
N ILE A 658 2.60 -0.77 18.84
CA ILE A 658 3.90 -0.88 18.18
C ILE A 658 4.02 -2.25 17.53
N PHE A 659 4.28 -2.26 16.23
CA PHE A 659 4.38 -3.49 15.44
C PHE A 659 5.70 -3.67 14.70
N GLY A 660 6.61 -2.70 14.79
CA GLY A 660 7.99 -2.90 14.35
C GLY A 660 8.99 -1.94 15.00
N VAL A 661 10.24 -2.38 15.09
CA VAL A 661 11.38 -1.61 15.59
C VAL A 661 12.61 -1.96 14.75
N GLY A 662 13.36 -0.97 14.27
CA GLY A 662 14.54 -1.20 13.42
C GLY A 662 15.60 -0.13 13.59
N VAL A 663 16.69 -0.25 12.84
CA VAL A 663 17.78 0.74 12.81
C VAL A 663 17.61 1.64 11.60
N THR A 664 17.67 2.96 11.83
CA THR A 664 17.59 3.99 10.79
C THR A 664 18.50 5.17 11.15
N GLN A 665 18.44 6.22 10.35
CA GLN A 665 19.02 7.52 10.64
C GLN A 665 17.94 8.45 11.21
N SER A 666 18.32 9.33 12.13
CA SER A 666 17.40 10.38 12.60
C SER A 666 17.13 11.39 11.50
N GLU A 667 15.87 11.80 11.34
CA GLU A 667 15.49 12.91 10.47
C GLU A 667 15.66 14.26 11.18
N ASP A 668 15.66 14.27 12.53
CA ASP A 668 15.99 15.45 13.31
C ASP A 668 17.50 15.75 13.31
N ASP A 669 18.36 14.74 13.23
CA ASP A 669 19.81 14.88 13.09
C ASP A 669 20.38 13.75 12.22
N ALA A 670 20.54 14.05 10.92
CA ALA A 670 21.03 13.10 9.93
C ALA A 670 22.42 12.51 10.23
N SER A 671 23.19 13.06 11.16
CA SER A 671 24.48 12.48 11.56
C SER A 671 24.36 11.33 12.58
N GLN A 672 23.18 11.13 13.16
CA GLN A 672 22.96 10.19 14.26
C GLN A 672 22.10 9.01 13.86
N ALA A 673 22.47 7.84 14.39
CA ALA A 673 21.64 6.65 14.32
C ALA A 673 20.39 6.80 15.21
N ALA A 674 19.28 6.24 14.76
CA ALA A 674 18.02 6.21 15.49
C ALA A 674 17.41 4.80 15.46
N LEU A 675 16.55 4.52 16.44
CA LEU A 675 15.60 3.42 16.36
C LEU A 675 14.37 3.89 15.58
N LEU A 676 14.07 3.24 14.46
CA LEU A 676 12.77 3.37 13.80
C LEU A 676 11.74 2.60 14.64
N VAL A 677 10.59 3.21 14.93
CA VAL A 677 9.46 2.57 15.61
C VAL A 677 8.23 2.71 14.74
N LEU A 678 7.71 1.58 14.27
CA LEU A 678 6.49 1.49 13.48
C LEU A 678 5.29 1.37 14.43
N ALA A 679 4.42 2.37 14.39
CA ALA A 679 3.23 2.47 15.22
C ALA A 679 1.96 2.40 14.36
N ASP A 680 0.92 1.75 14.87
CA ASP A 680 -0.38 1.65 14.23
C ASP A 680 -1.04 3.05 14.15
N VAL A 681 -1.52 3.46 12.97
CA VAL A 681 -2.25 4.73 12.80
C VAL A 681 -3.52 4.79 13.64
N ASN A 682 -4.14 3.65 13.93
CA ASN A 682 -5.39 3.55 14.68
C ASN A 682 -5.17 3.43 16.19
N GLN A 683 -3.93 3.36 16.65
CA GLN A 683 -3.59 3.27 18.06
C GLN A 683 -2.55 4.31 18.46
N SER A 684 -2.49 4.61 19.75
CA SER A 684 -1.46 5.49 20.30
C SER A 684 -0.55 4.68 21.21
N PRO A 685 0.78 4.68 20.99
CA PRO A 685 1.72 4.07 21.92
C PRO A 685 1.55 4.65 23.32
N ARG A 686 1.67 3.80 24.35
CA ARG A 686 1.55 4.20 25.76
C ARG A 686 2.64 5.16 26.19
N VAL A 687 3.84 5.00 25.62
CA VAL A 687 5.00 5.85 25.86
C VAL A 687 5.72 6.06 24.55
N MET A 688 6.12 7.30 24.29
CA MET A 688 6.92 7.68 23.11
C MET A 688 8.25 8.33 23.56
N PRO A 689 9.23 7.56 24.06
CA PRO A 689 10.50 8.14 24.49
C PRO A 689 11.21 8.88 23.34
N ALA A 690 11.86 9.99 23.66
CA ALA A 690 12.70 10.72 22.71
C ALA A 690 14.00 9.97 22.37
N THR A 691 14.52 9.24 23.36
CA THR A 691 15.76 8.49 23.25
C THR A 691 15.64 7.13 23.93
N LEU A 692 16.32 6.12 23.40
CA LEU A 692 16.40 4.79 24.01
C LEU A 692 17.79 4.19 23.77
N GLY A 693 18.41 3.66 24.83
CA GLY A 693 19.75 3.06 24.73
C GLY A 693 20.85 4.01 24.24
N GLY A 694 20.67 5.33 24.38
CA GLY A 694 21.59 6.34 23.85
C GLY A 694 21.38 6.70 22.37
N LEU A 695 20.30 6.22 21.75
CA LEU A 695 19.90 6.57 20.39
C LEU A 695 18.64 7.44 20.40
N ARG A 696 18.46 8.23 19.36
CA ARG A 696 17.17 8.87 19.06
C ARG A 696 16.12 7.82 18.69
N VAL A 697 14.85 8.16 18.84
CA VAL A 697 13.73 7.31 18.41
C VAL A 697 12.90 8.05 17.36
N ARG A 698 12.83 7.49 16.14
CA ARG A 698 12.04 7.97 15.01
C ARG A 698 10.75 7.17 14.90
N TYR A 699 9.60 7.84 14.92
CA TYR A 699 8.29 7.22 14.85
C TYR A 699 7.70 7.36 13.45
N MET A 700 7.26 6.23 12.88
CA MET A 700 6.50 6.18 11.65
C MET A 700 5.14 5.54 11.94
N ARG A 701 4.05 6.24 11.63
CA ARG A 701 2.69 5.73 11.86
C ARG A 701 2.16 5.15 10.56
N LEU A 702 1.82 3.87 10.56
CA LEU A 702 1.32 3.15 9.37
C LEU A 702 0.18 2.20 9.78
N HIS A 703 -0.62 1.77 8.82
CA HIS A 703 -1.46 0.58 9.00
C HIS A 703 -0.59 -0.65 9.28
N ARG A 704 -1.09 -1.58 10.09
CA ARG A 704 -0.39 -2.84 10.39
C ARG A 704 -0.20 -3.65 9.11
N PHE A 705 0.89 -4.42 9.05
CA PHE A 705 1.18 -5.20 7.87
C PHE A 705 0.36 -6.49 7.85
N HIS A 706 -0.36 -6.67 6.76
CA HIS A 706 -1.07 -7.89 6.39
C HIS A 706 -0.66 -8.28 4.96
N VAL A 707 -1.01 -9.49 4.55
CA VAL A 707 -0.73 -10.03 3.22
C VAL A 707 -2.01 -10.47 2.54
N THR A 708 -2.00 -10.49 1.20
CA THR A 708 -3.08 -10.81 0.23
C THR A 708 -3.92 -9.63 -0.27
N ARG A 709 -4.21 -8.62 0.54
CA ARG A 709 -4.96 -7.41 0.09
C ARG A 709 -4.09 -6.16 0.00
N SER A 710 -4.59 -5.17 -0.75
CA SER A 710 -3.91 -3.87 -0.86
C SER A 710 -3.72 -3.27 0.52
N LYS A 711 -2.57 -2.61 0.74
CA LYS A 711 -2.30 -1.87 1.97
C LYS A 711 -3.24 -0.69 2.23
N TYR A 712 -4.06 -0.31 1.24
CA TYR A 712 -5.14 0.67 1.37
C TYR A 712 -6.52 0.02 1.57
N ALA A 713 -6.60 -1.31 1.57
CA ALA A 713 -7.86 -2.01 1.71
C ALA A 713 -8.38 -1.88 3.16
N GLU A 714 -9.60 -1.38 3.29
CA GLU A 714 -10.34 -1.52 4.54
C GLU A 714 -10.69 -3.00 4.79
N PRO A 715 -10.93 -3.39 6.05
CA PRO A 715 -11.40 -4.74 6.37
C PRO A 715 -12.64 -5.11 5.54
N ASN A 716 -12.62 -6.24 4.84
CA ASN A 716 -13.72 -6.74 3.98
C ASN A 716 -14.00 -5.95 2.68
N ALA A 717 -12.98 -5.43 1.99
CA ALA A 717 -13.10 -4.92 0.62
C ALA A 717 -13.74 -5.91 -0.38
N VAL A 718 -14.43 -5.36 -1.39
CA VAL A 718 -15.10 -6.11 -2.48
C VAL A 718 -14.07 -6.80 -3.37
N SER A 719 -14.31 -8.06 -3.73
CA SER A 719 -13.46 -8.80 -4.65
C SER A 719 -13.91 -8.66 -6.11
N SER A 720 -12.94 -8.57 -7.03
CA SER A 720 -13.17 -8.55 -8.49
C SER A 720 -13.75 -9.86 -9.05
N CYS A 721 -13.80 -10.89 -8.21
CA CYS A 721 -14.04 -12.28 -8.58
C CYS A 721 -15.48 -12.69 -8.26
N ALA A 722 -16.08 -12.06 -7.25
CA ALA A 722 -17.37 -12.44 -6.67
C ALA A 722 -18.54 -12.49 -7.66
N LEU A 723 -18.58 -11.60 -8.66
CA LEU A 723 -19.64 -11.65 -9.68
C LEU A 723 -19.36 -12.64 -10.82
N LYS A 724 -18.10 -12.98 -11.08
CA LYS A 724 -17.71 -13.94 -12.14
C LYS A 724 -18.03 -15.38 -11.73
N GLY A 725 -17.81 -15.73 -10.46
CA GLY A 725 -18.13 -17.06 -9.93
C GLY A 725 -19.63 -17.43 -10.03
N LEU A 726 -20.52 -16.45 -9.87
CA LEU A 726 -21.98 -16.65 -10.00
C LEU A 726 -22.40 -17.08 -11.42
N GLU A 727 -21.61 -16.78 -12.45
CA GLU A 727 -21.86 -17.14 -13.85
C GLU A 727 -21.41 -18.58 -14.17
N ALA A 728 -20.20 -18.98 -13.78
CA ALA A 728 -19.67 -20.33 -14.01
C ALA A 728 -20.56 -21.43 -13.41
N THR A 729 -21.11 -21.16 -12.23
CA THR A 729 -22.07 -22.02 -11.53
C THR A 729 -23.38 -22.18 -12.32
N ARG A 730 -23.82 -21.14 -13.03
CA ARG A 730 -25.05 -21.16 -13.84
C ARG A 730 -24.84 -21.76 -15.23
N GLN A 731 -23.70 -21.50 -15.87
CA GLN A 731 -23.35 -22.07 -17.18
C GLN A 731 -23.14 -23.59 -17.07
N SER A 732 -22.43 -24.07 -16.04
CA SER A 732 -22.27 -25.51 -15.80
C SER A 732 -23.63 -26.21 -15.56
N ARG A 733 -24.61 -25.51 -14.98
CA ARG A 733 -25.99 -26.00 -14.81
C ARG A 733 -26.75 -26.09 -16.13
N ALA A 734 -26.58 -25.11 -17.03
CA ALA A 734 -27.17 -25.11 -18.36
C ALA A 734 -26.60 -26.26 -19.21
N GLU A 735 -25.30 -26.54 -19.10
CA GLU A 735 -24.64 -27.63 -19.80
C GLU A 735 -24.99 -29.02 -19.21
N ARG A 736 -25.07 -29.16 -17.88
CA ARG A 736 -25.55 -30.41 -17.24
C ARG A 736 -27.00 -30.70 -17.60
N SER A 737 -27.87 -29.69 -17.56
CA SER A 737 -29.25 -29.75 -18.05
C SER A 737 -29.31 -30.18 -19.51
N ALA A 738 -28.44 -29.66 -20.39
CA ALA A 738 -28.40 -30.08 -21.79
C ALA A 738 -27.87 -31.52 -22.00
N SER A 739 -27.03 -32.02 -21.09
CA SER A 739 -26.48 -33.38 -21.14
C SER A 739 -27.45 -34.46 -20.65
N GLU A 740 -28.34 -34.15 -19.70
CA GLU A 740 -29.37 -35.08 -19.20
C GLU A 740 -30.53 -35.30 -20.20
N TRP A 741 -30.64 -34.48 -21.25
CA TRP A 741 -31.65 -34.61 -22.29
C TRP A 741 -31.19 -35.36 -23.55
N ARG A 742 -29.96 -35.87 -23.60
CA ARG A 742 -29.51 -36.76 -24.69
C ARG A 742 -29.68 -38.23 -24.29
N VAL A 743 -30.92 -38.70 -24.34
CA VAL A 743 -31.20 -40.14 -24.46
C VAL A 743 -30.84 -40.59 -25.88
N PRO A 744 -30.09 -41.69 -26.11
CA PRO A 744 -29.82 -42.19 -27.45
C PRO A 744 -31.12 -42.75 -28.06
N ALA A 745 -31.57 -42.20 -29.18
CA ALA A 745 -32.59 -42.83 -30.00
C ALA A 745 -31.95 -44.05 -30.71
N GLU A 746 -32.22 -45.25 -30.18
CA GLU A 746 -31.91 -46.50 -30.85
C GLU A 746 -32.70 -46.63 -32.16
N LEU A 747 -31.97 -47.09 -33.19
CA LEU A 747 -32.46 -47.48 -34.51
C LEU A 747 -33.35 -48.72 -34.43
N GLY A 748 -34.51 -48.67 -35.08
CA GLY A 748 -35.34 -49.85 -35.32
C GLY A 748 -36.28 -49.68 -36.51
N HIS A 749 -35.79 -50.06 -37.70
CA HIS A 749 -36.60 -50.61 -38.80
C HIS A 749 -35.79 -51.64 -39.58
#